data_AF-A0A067M797-F1
#
_entry.id   AF-A0A067M797-F1
#
_cell.length_a   1.000
_cell.length_b   1.000
_cell.length_c   1.000
_cell.angle_alpha   90.00
_cell.angle_beta   90.00
_cell.angle_gamma   90.00
#
_symmetry.space_group_name_H-M   'P 1'
#
loop_
_entity.id
_entity.type
_entity.pdbx_description
1 polymer ?
#
loop_
_entity_poly.entity_id
_entity_poly.type
_entity_poly.pdbx_seq_one_letter_code
_entity_poly.pdbx_strand_id
1 'polypeptide(L)'
;MSGTIKVLTVGAALGSLEALFSKVKAIDAKHGKFELLLCVGDFFGPEKDENSEVEKLLEGKLEVPIVTYIMQGEHPIPPKVIEKFEETGGELCPNVYLIGKAGVLTTTSGINIAVLGGMHDPQAFFSSADSLSSPHYTSHSIQTLLSHSALSNSSQIASTSAPTTLAEAKAAALAALTPALQGPSVDILLTHLWPPSITALSSKLPVPLPTAPSHPASGIDDIVRAARPRYLFSASPGENNQSIFWEREPFVWGEDDDNRVTRFVGLGAFGGPASSEPGAKKPRWFYAFSIAQASAASSQPRPANATASPFHVLQGGQRGMKRTPEEANMGTGNFLWGDAAGRGVGRNAGKRTKTADHTAPDRPPPPGYKCRICDSSEHYINVCPQRTNQENNGQRGPKKPPSGYICRACGNEDHYIKDCPNVASRRDGERRTKEIGPDECWFCLSNPRLTKHLIVSIGSECYLTLPKGQLPPTDASAVSPIPGGGHLLIIPISHYPTLLSVPAELGAAIISEIETYKSALRAMFAAHNNTGAVFFEVARLSGKGGHAHVQVVPVPARLRDQVEGAFRESGAREGIDWEPEPETALDMGRHQNYFRVDLPDGRKMMHLLKQGQPFNLQFGRATLAQLLSIPHRTDWKACSQTDEEEKRDVHAFKSAFASFDPSG
;
A
#
# COMPACT_ATOMS: atom_id res chain seq x y z
N MET A 1 -18.68 33.19 16.35
CA MET A 1 -19.96 32.51 16.61
C MET A 1 -19.76 31.05 16.25
N SER A 2 -19.73 30.16 17.25
CA SER A 2 -19.60 28.72 17.06
C SER A 2 -20.95 28.20 16.55
N GLY A 3 -21.11 28.11 15.23
CA GLY A 3 -22.37 27.75 14.58
C GLY A 3 -22.39 26.27 14.21
N THR A 4 -23.33 25.50 14.77
CA THR A 4 -23.74 24.21 14.20
C THR A 4 -24.64 24.46 13.00
N ILE A 5 -24.32 23.90 11.85
CA ILE A 5 -25.16 24.01 10.65
C ILE A 5 -26.00 22.75 10.45
N LYS A 6 -27.18 22.90 9.84
CA LYS A 6 -28.01 21.78 9.39
C LYS A 6 -27.76 21.47 7.92
N VAL A 7 -27.40 20.23 7.64
CA VAL A 7 -27.11 19.72 6.29
C VAL A 7 -28.14 18.68 5.91
N LEU A 8 -28.69 18.82 4.71
CA LEU A 8 -29.52 17.81 4.06
C LEU A 8 -28.69 17.14 2.96
N THR A 9 -28.61 15.83 2.96
CA THR A 9 -27.94 15.05 1.92
C THR A 9 -28.97 14.16 1.23
N VAL A 10 -28.97 14.16 -0.10
CA VAL A 10 -29.86 13.38 -0.95
C VAL A 10 -29.03 12.49 -1.87
N GLY A 11 -29.55 11.31 -2.23
CA GLY A 11 -28.96 10.47 -3.26
C GLY A 11 -29.25 10.98 -4.67
N ALA A 12 -29.04 10.13 -5.69
CA ALA A 12 -29.23 10.48 -7.09
C ALA A 12 -30.65 11.02 -7.38
N ALA A 13 -30.74 12.13 -8.11
CA ALA A 13 -32.02 12.74 -8.50
C ALA A 13 -32.59 12.18 -9.81
N LEU A 14 -31.75 11.51 -10.61
CA LEU A 14 -32.10 10.87 -11.89
C LEU A 14 -32.87 11.81 -12.84
N GLY A 15 -32.52 13.11 -12.81
CA GLY A 15 -33.13 14.14 -13.65
C GLY A 15 -34.56 14.53 -13.28
N SER A 16 -35.01 14.26 -12.05
CA SER A 16 -36.33 14.69 -11.55
C SER A 16 -36.18 15.92 -10.63
N LEU A 17 -35.71 17.04 -11.18
CA LEU A 17 -35.21 18.19 -10.43
C LEU A 17 -36.33 18.98 -9.74
N GLU A 18 -37.41 19.27 -10.47
CA GLU A 18 -38.54 20.06 -9.95
C GLU A 18 -39.25 19.32 -8.80
N ALA A 19 -39.44 18.00 -8.97
CA ALA A 19 -40.01 17.13 -7.95
C ALA A 19 -39.11 17.02 -6.72
N LEU A 20 -37.79 16.92 -6.92
CA LEU A 20 -36.81 16.89 -5.84
C LEU A 20 -36.86 18.18 -5.02
N PHE A 21 -36.73 19.34 -5.66
CA PHE A 21 -36.74 20.64 -4.96
C PHE A 21 -38.06 20.90 -4.23
N SER A 22 -39.19 20.50 -4.82
CA SER A 22 -40.49 20.55 -4.14
C SER A 22 -40.51 19.72 -2.85
N LYS A 23 -39.94 18.52 -2.88
CA LYS A 23 -39.82 17.65 -1.68
C LYS A 23 -38.82 18.20 -0.66
N VAL A 24 -37.70 18.73 -1.13
CA VAL A 24 -36.70 19.40 -0.29
C VAL A 24 -37.32 20.59 0.45
N LYS A 25 -38.08 21.45 -0.24
CA LYS A 25 -38.80 22.58 0.35
C LYS A 25 -39.77 22.12 1.44
N ALA A 26 -40.48 21.01 1.22
CA ALA A 26 -41.37 20.44 2.23
C ALA A 26 -40.61 19.83 3.43
N ILE A 27 -39.42 19.27 3.23
CA ILE A 27 -38.56 18.74 4.30
C ILE A 27 -37.97 19.88 5.13
N ASP A 28 -37.51 20.94 4.47
CA ASP A 28 -36.98 22.17 5.08
C ASP A 28 -38.02 22.84 5.99
N ALA A 29 -39.25 23.00 5.48
CA ALA A 29 -40.35 23.56 6.25
C ALA A 29 -40.70 22.73 7.51
N LYS A 30 -40.51 21.40 7.47
CA LYS A 30 -40.89 20.48 8.57
C LYS A 30 -39.78 20.25 9.60
N HIS A 31 -38.55 20.03 9.15
CA HIS A 31 -37.42 19.62 10.01
C HIS A 31 -36.44 20.77 10.29
N GLY A 32 -36.78 21.94 9.76
CA GLY A 32 -36.14 23.22 10.02
C GLY A 32 -35.21 23.62 8.89
N LYS A 33 -34.85 24.90 8.91
CA LYS A 33 -34.05 25.52 7.87
C LYS A 33 -32.68 24.85 7.77
N PHE A 34 -32.47 24.13 6.68
CA PHE A 34 -31.19 23.59 6.26
C PHE A 34 -30.41 24.69 5.55
N GLU A 35 -29.12 24.77 5.84
CA GLU A 35 -28.23 25.75 5.21
C GLU A 35 -27.61 25.21 3.92
N LEU A 36 -27.55 23.88 3.81
CA LEU A 36 -26.78 23.18 2.80
C LEU A 36 -27.53 21.93 2.33
N LEU A 37 -27.67 21.78 1.01
CA LEU A 37 -28.12 20.57 0.34
C LEU A 37 -26.96 19.93 -0.44
N LEU A 38 -26.72 18.63 -0.23
CA LEU A 38 -25.71 17.86 -0.95
C LEU A 38 -26.39 16.75 -1.75
N CYS A 39 -26.21 16.73 -3.07
CA CYS A 39 -26.68 15.65 -3.93
C CYS A 39 -25.53 14.70 -4.27
N VAL A 40 -25.65 13.44 -3.85
CA VAL A 40 -24.64 12.41 -4.04
C VAL A 40 -25.03 11.53 -5.23
N GLY A 41 -24.26 11.63 -6.32
CA GLY A 41 -24.52 10.91 -7.57
C GLY A 41 -25.52 11.61 -8.50
N ASP A 42 -25.97 10.86 -9.51
CA ASP A 42 -26.65 11.32 -10.74
C ASP A 42 -27.77 12.35 -10.55
N PHE A 43 -27.39 13.63 -10.51
CA PHE A 43 -28.34 14.74 -10.40
C PHE A 43 -29.15 14.88 -11.70
N PHE A 44 -28.48 14.87 -12.85
CA PHE A 44 -29.12 14.99 -14.17
C PHE A 44 -29.69 13.66 -14.69
N GLY A 45 -29.15 12.52 -14.24
CA GLY A 45 -29.58 11.20 -14.70
C GLY A 45 -29.15 10.87 -16.13
N PRO A 46 -29.72 9.80 -16.74
CA PRO A 46 -29.47 9.44 -18.13
C PRO A 46 -29.96 10.52 -19.09
N GLU A 47 -29.29 10.66 -20.23
CA GLU A 47 -29.67 11.60 -21.28
C GLU A 47 -31.08 11.26 -21.80
N LYS A 48 -31.99 12.24 -21.72
CA LYS A 48 -33.35 12.15 -22.26
C LYS A 48 -33.43 13.04 -23.49
N ASP A 49 -34.16 12.59 -24.52
CA ASP A 49 -34.33 13.32 -25.79
C ASP A 49 -34.94 14.74 -25.60
N GLU A 50 -35.66 14.97 -24.49
CA GLU A 50 -36.20 16.28 -24.10
C GLU A 50 -35.68 16.73 -22.72
N ASN A 51 -34.55 17.43 -22.70
CA ASN A 51 -33.89 17.89 -21.46
C ASN A 51 -34.49 19.22 -20.90
N SER A 52 -35.82 19.36 -20.93
CA SER A 52 -36.51 20.61 -20.58
C SER A 52 -36.27 21.10 -19.14
N GLU A 53 -36.05 20.20 -18.17
CA GLU A 53 -35.75 20.59 -16.79
C GLU A 53 -34.32 21.13 -16.62
N VAL A 54 -33.34 20.58 -17.37
CA VAL A 54 -31.96 21.05 -17.33
C VAL A 54 -31.87 22.48 -17.88
N GLU A 55 -32.61 22.77 -18.96
CA GLU A 55 -32.69 24.13 -19.52
C GLU A 55 -33.35 25.09 -18.52
N LYS A 56 -34.48 24.72 -17.93
CA LYS A 56 -35.13 25.53 -16.88
C LYS A 56 -34.21 25.77 -15.69
N LEU A 57 -33.37 24.80 -15.30
CA LEU A 57 -32.38 24.97 -14.25
C LEU A 57 -31.34 26.03 -14.63
N LEU A 58 -30.71 25.88 -15.79
CA LEU A 58 -29.65 26.78 -16.27
C LEU A 58 -30.16 28.21 -16.52
N GLU A 59 -31.43 28.36 -16.92
CA GLU A 59 -32.11 29.64 -17.06
C GLU A 59 -32.57 30.25 -15.71
N GLY A 60 -32.41 29.53 -14.60
CA GLY A 60 -32.85 29.97 -13.27
C GLY A 60 -34.36 30.00 -13.07
N LYS A 61 -35.13 29.27 -13.89
CA LYS A 61 -36.59 29.16 -13.80
C LYS A 61 -37.06 28.15 -12.76
N LEU A 62 -36.17 27.30 -12.25
CA LEU A 62 -36.46 26.38 -11.15
C LEU A 62 -36.19 27.07 -9.80
N GLU A 63 -37.16 26.97 -8.88
CA GLU A 63 -36.99 27.48 -7.52
C GLU A 63 -36.11 26.50 -6.71
N VAL A 64 -34.89 26.95 -6.37
CA VAL A 64 -33.93 26.17 -5.58
C VAL A 64 -33.99 26.65 -4.12
N PRO A 65 -34.59 25.88 -3.19
CA PRO A 65 -34.90 26.35 -1.83
C PRO A 65 -33.68 26.46 -0.91
N ILE A 66 -32.62 25.70 -1.17
CA ILE A 66 -31.41 25.61 -0.34
C ILE A 66 -30.19 25.61 -1.26
N VAL A 67 -29.09 26.21 -0.81
CA VAL A 67 -27.79 26.12 -1.51
C VAL A 67 -27.40 24.66 -1.71
N THR A 68 -27.35 24.25 -2.97
CA THR A 68 -27.23 22.87 -3.43
C THR A 68 -25.89 22.64 -4.08
N TYR A 69 -25.11 21.69 -3.55
CA TYR A 69 -23.90 21.20 -4.19
C TYR A 69 -24.13 19.83 -4.81
N ILE A 70 -23.69 19.69 -6.05
CA ILE A 70 -23.85 18.46 -6.84
C ILE A 70 -22.48 17.92 -7.26
N MET A 71 -22.44 16.61 -7.49
CA MET A 71 -21.27 15.88 -7.98
C MET A 71 -21.63 14.99 -9.17
N GLN A 72 -20.63 14.56 -9.92
CA GLN A 72 -20.81 13.63 -11.03
C GLN A 72 -21.11 12.19 -10.52
N GLY A 73 -22.07 11.53 -11.16
CA GLY A 73 -22.49 10.14 -10.89
C GLY A 73 -22.03 9.15 -11.95
N GLU A 74 -22.84 8.12 -12.24
CA GLU A 74 -22.55 7.14 -13.30
C GLU A 74 -22.81 7.67 -14.72
N HIS A 75 -23.68 8.68 -14.85
CA HIS A 75 -24.03 9.29 -16.12
C HIS A 75 -23.14 10.50 -16.43
N PRO A 76 -22.81 10.71 -17.72
CA PRO A 76 -22.07 11.89 -18.16
C PRO A 76 -22.88 13.17 -17.88
N ILE A 77 -22.17 14.27 -17.60
CA ILE A 77 -22.80 15.58 -17.42
C ILE A 77 -23.28 16.10 -18.79
N PRO A 78 -24.50 16.65 -18.91
CA PRO A 78 -24.99 17.18 -20.18
C PRO A 78 -24.06 18.25 -20.78
N PRO A 79 -23.83 18.28 -22.10
CA PRO A 79 -22.89 19.23 -22.73
C PRO A 79 -23.15 20.70 -22.38
N LYS A 80 -24.42 21.13 -22.38
CA LYS A 80 -24.83 22.50 -21.99
C LYS A 80 -24.42 22.87 -20.56
N VAL A 81 -24.41 21.87 -19.66
CA VAL A 81 -23.98 22.06 -18.26
C VAL A 81 -22.46 22.15 -18.17
N ILE A 82 -21.72 21.39 -19.00
CA ILE A 82 -20.26 21.48 -19.09
C ILE A 82 -19.84 22.86 -19.60
N GLU A 83 -20.46 23.35 -20.67
CA GLU A 83 -20.23 24.71 -21.20
C GLU A 83 -20.46 25.76 -20.11
N LYS A 84 -21.59 25.67 -19.39
CA LYS A 84 -21.89 26.59 -18.29
C LYS A 84 -20.88 26.50 -17.16
N PHE A 85 -20.42 25.29 -16.82
CA PHE A 85 -19.42 25.04 -15.79
C PHE A 85 -18.09 25.72 -16.15
N GLU A 86 -17.65 25.61 -17.40
CA GLU A 86 -16.42 26.25 -17.90
C GLU A 86 -16.52 27.78 -17.91
N GLU A 87 -17.70 28.34 -18.20
CA GLU A 87 -17.93 29.79 -18.17
C GLU A 87 -17.95 30.39 -16.76
N THR A 88 -18.56 29.68 -15.80
CA THR A 88 -18.89 30.22 -14.47
C THR A 88 -17.97 29.73 -13.36
N GLY A 89 -17.13 28.73 -13.64
CA GLY A 89 -16.27 28.10 -12.63
C GLY A 89 -17.03 27.24 -11.62
N GLY A 90 -18.24 26.76 -11.97
CA GLY A 90 -18.97 25.79 -11.16
C GLY A 90 -20.39 26.18 -10.73
N GLU A 91 -20.79 27.44 -10.89
CA GLU A 91 -22.15 27.90 -10.56
C GLU A 91 -23.09 27.74 -11.77
N LEU A 92 -24.00 26.76 -11.71
CA LEU A 92 -24.90 26.47 -12.83
C LEU A 92 -26.08 27.44 -12.89
N CYS A 93 -26.63 27.76 -11.72
CA CYS A 93 -27.68 28.77 -11.52
C CYS A 93 -27.63 29.22 -10.04
N PRO A 94 -28.36 30.28 -9.65
CA PRO A 94 -28.38 30.73 -8.27
C PRO A 94 -28.69 29.57 -7.31
N ASN A 95 -27.82 29.36 -6.32
CA ASN A 95 -27.90 28.28 -5.33
C ASN A 95 -27.60 26.86 -5.85
N VAL A 96 -27.11 26.64 -7.07
CA VAL A 96 -26.68 25.31 -7.54
C VAL A 96 -25.26 25.32 -8.05
N TYR A 97 -24.39 24.56 -7.38
CA TYR A 97 -22.96 24.52 -7.63
C TYR A 97 -22.51 23.09 -7.93
N LEU A 98 -21.83 22.88 -9.07
CA LEU A 98 -21.15 21.63 -9.40
C LEU A 98 -19.71 21.69 -8.87
N ILE A 99 -19.33 20.73 -8.01
CA ILE A 99 -17.97 20.71 -7.40
C ILE A 99 -16.91 20.18 -8.39
N GLY A 100 -17.35 19.47 -9.45
CA GLY A 100 -16.49 18.84 -10.43
C GLY A 100 -16.27 17.34 -10.15
N LYS A 101 -15.29 16.75 -10.84
CA LYS A 101 -14.99 15.31 -10.75
C LYS A 101 -14.21 14.93 -9.50
N ALA A 102 -13.16 15.67 -9.17
CA ALA A 102 -12.40 15.51 -7.94
C ALA A 102 -11.97 16.87 -7.41
N GLY A 103 -12.24 17.15 -6.14
CA GLY A 103 -11.90 18.44 -5.55
C GLY A 103 -12.31 18.59 -4.10
N VAL A 104 -11.85 19.67 -3.47
CA VAL A 104 -12.25 20.08 -2.12
C VAL A 104 -12.81 21.48 -2.19
N LEU A 105 -13.97 21.67 -1.58
CA LEU A 105 -14.66 22.95 -1.47
C LEU A 105 -14.81 23.31 0.01
N THR A 106 -14.51 24.55 0.38
CA THR A 106 -14.89 25.11 1.68
C THR A 106 -16.16 25.93 1.52
N THR A 107 -17.22 25.59 2.26
CA THR A 107 -18.48 26.36 2.23
C THR A 107 -18.32 27.74 2.89
N THR A 108 -19.27 28.65 2.67
CA THR A 108 -19.34 29.92 3.39
C THR A 108 -19.48 29.74 4.91
N SER A 109 -20.04 28.60 5.32
CA SER A 109 -20.13 28.15 6.70
C SER A 109 -18.86 27.43 7.20
N GLY A 110 -17.76 27.44 6.45
CA GLY A 110 -16.46 26.91 6.90
C GLY A 110 -16.39 25.38 7.02
N ILE A 111 -17.28 24.65 6.34
CA ILE A 111 -17.24 23.19 6.27
C ILE A 111 -16.45 22.77 5.03
N ASN A 112 -15.49 21.86 5.22
CA ASN A 112 -14.69 21.33 4.11
C ASN A 112 -15.34 20.08 3.53
N ILE A 113 -15.69 20.14 2.25
CA ILE A 113 -16.34 19.07 1.49
C ILE A 113 -15.38 18.56 0.43
N ALA A 114 -14.95 17.31 0.53
CA ALA A 114 -14.19 16.64 -0.51
C ALA A 114 -15.12 15.78 -1.39
N VAL A 115 -14.85 15.71 -2.68
CA VAL A 115 -15.67 14.98 -3.65
C VAL A 115 -14.80 14.13 -4.56
N LEU A 116 -15.23 12.89 -4.79
CA LEU A 116 -14.80 12.04 -5.90
C LEU A 116 -16.04 11.52 -6.64
N GLY A 117 -16.37 12.15 -7.75
CA GLY A 117 -17.46 11.77 -8.65
C GLY A 117 -17.02 10.80 -9.74
N GLY A 118 -18.01 10.06 -10.27
CA GLY A 118 -17.80 9.12 -11.35
C GLY A 118 -17.63 7.66 -10.95
N MET A 119 -17.50 6.82 -11.98
CA MET A 119 -17.33 5.36 -11.89
C MET A 119 -15.87 4.95 -12.08
N HIS A 120 -15.52 3.78 -11.53
CA HIS A 120 -14.23 3.16 -11.77
C HIS A 120 -14.31 2.26 -13.01
N ASP A 121 -13.59 2.63 -14.06
CA ASP A 121 -13.35 1.76 -15.22
C ASP A 121 -11.85 1.43 -15.35
N PRO A 122 -11.44 0.15 -15.27
CA PRO A 122 -10.04 -0.24 -15.39
C PRO A 122 -9.32 0.25 -16.65
N GLN A 123 -10.04 0.46 -17.76
CA GLN A 123 -9.44 0.94 -19.01
C GLN A 123 -9.26 2.45 -19.00
N ALA A 124 -10.29 3.21 -18.61
CA ALA A 124 -10.22 4.66 -18.50
C ALA A 124 -9.32 5.15 -17.34
N PHE A 125 -9.10 4.33 -16.29
CA PHE A 125 -8.39 4.73 -15.08
C PHE A 125 -6.94 5.22 -15.31
N PHE A 126 -6.25 4.67 -16.30
CA PHE A 126 -4.87 5.05 -16.66
C PHE A 126 -4.78 6.17 -17.70
N SER A 127 -5.92 6.70 -18.15
CA SER A 127 -5.96 7.87 -19.04
C SER A 127 -5.51 9.14 -18.31
N SER A 128 -4.87 10.05 -19.02
CA SER A 128 -4.43 11.34 -18.49
C SER A 128 -5.49 12.46 -18.65
N ALA A 129 -6.64 12.16 -19.26
CA ALA A 129 -7.68 13.14 -19.55
C ALA A 129 -8.82 13.06 -18.52
N ASP A 130 -8.86 14.03 -17.60
CA ASP A 130 -9.98 14.24 -16.68
C ASP A 130 -10.96 15.26 -17.25
N SER A 131 -11.99 14.79 -17.96
CA SER A 131 -13.08 15.64 -18.46
C SER A 131 -14.41 15.31 -17.77
N LEU A 132 -15.26 16.30 -17.54
CA LEU A 132 -16.64 16.08 -17.04
C LEU A 132 -17.53 15.33 -18.04
N SER A 133 -17.13 15.28 -19.31
CA SER A 133 -17.82 14.51 -20.35
C SER A 133 -17.70 13.01 -20.16
N SER A 134 -16.61 12.53 -19.55
CA SER A 134 -16.46 11.11 -19.19
C SER A 134 -17.00 10.88 -17.77
N PRO A 135 -17.86 9.89 -17.55
CA PRO A 135 -18.34 9.54 -16.20
C PRO A 135 -17.28 8.79 -15.37
N HIS A 136 -16.12 8.46 -15.93
CA HIS A 136 -15.09 7.70 -15.21
C HIS A 136 -14.03 8.62 -14.61
N TYR A 137 -13.64 8.36 -13.37
CA TYR A 137 -12.49 9.04 -12.77
C TYR A 137 -11.18 8.31 -13.08
N THR A 138 -10.07 9.06 -13.07
CA THR A 138 -8.74 8.52 -13.40
C THR A 138 -7.82 8.49 -12.18
N SER A 139 -6.67 7.85 -12.34
CA SER A 139 -5.57 7.93 -11.39
C SER A 139 -5.12 9.38 -11.09
N HIS A 140 -5.23 10.28 -12.07
CA HIS A 140 -4.93 11.69 -11.89
C HIS A 140 -5.94 12.40 -10.98
N SER A 141 -7.22 12.09 -11.11
CA SER A 141 -8.29 12.59 -10.22
C SER A 141 -7.99 12.25 -8.75
N ILE A 142 -7.58 11.01 -8.50
CA ILE A 142 -7.23 10.53 -7.15
C ILE A 142 -5.99 11.24 -6.62
N GLN A 143 -4.92 11.32 -7.41
CA GLN A 143 -3.68 11.97 -7.00
C GLN A 143 -3.90 13.46 -6.70
N THR A 144 -4.74 14.13 -7.50
CA THR A 144 -5.12 15.54 -7.31
C THR A 144 -5.78 15.73 -5.94
N LEU A 145 -6.77 14.89 -5.62
CA LEU A 145 -7.46 14.96 -4.33
C LEU A 145 -6.54 14.63 -3.15
N LEU A 146 -5.70 13.59 -3.28
CA LEU A 146 -4.71 13.21 -2.25
C LEU A 146 -3.64 14.28 -2.02
N SER A 147 -3.30 15.05 -3.05
CA SER A 147 -2.33 16.15 -2.96
C SER A 147 -2.90 17.41 -2.29
N HIS A 148 -4.23 17.50 -2.13
CA HIS A 148 -4.88 18.66 -1.57
C HIS A 148 -4.50 18.85 -0.09
N SER A 149 -4.21 20.09 0.31
CA SER A 149 -3.78 20.42 1.68
C SER A 149 -4.78 19.99 2.77
N ALA A 150 -6.05 19.87 2.41
CA ALA A 150 -7.12 19.41 3.30
C ALA A 150 -7.14 17.88 3.58
N LEU A 151 -6.51 17.09 2.70
CA LEU A 151 -6.35 15.63 2.86
C LEU A 151 -4.92 15.26 3.22
N SER A 152 -3.96 16.14 2.95
CA SER A 152 -2.59 16.05 3.42
C SER A 152 -2.57 16.28 4.93
N ASN A 153 -2.73 15.19 5.70
CA ASN A 153 -2.55 15.26 7.14
C ASN A 153 -1.17 15.85 7.43
N SER A 154 -1.17 17.02 8.09
CA SER A 154 0.00 17.64 8.71
C SER A 154 0.48 16.85 9.93
N SER A 155 0.54 15.53 9.80
CA SER A 155 1.48 14.65 10.51
C SER A 155 2.63 14.23 9.59
N GLN A 156 2.61 14.64 8.31
CA GLN A 156 3.85 15.00 7.64
C GLN A 156 4.39 16.26 8.31
N ILE A 157 5.45 16.08 9.11
CA ILE A 157 6.33 17.15 9.57
C ILE A 157 6.68 17.98 8.34
N ALA A 158 6.08 19.16 8.24
CA ALA A 158 6.62 20.22 7.44
C ALA A 158 8.01 20.50 8.02
N SER A 159 9.06 20.10 7.30
CA SER A 159 10.38 20.69 7.47
C SER A 159 10.32 22.13 6.96
N THR A 160 9.60 22.99 7.67
CA THR A 160 9.74 24.44 7.51
C THR A 160 11.08 24.81 8.12
N SER A 161 11.98 25.32 7.28
CA SER A 161 13.15 26.07 7.72
C SER A 161 12.74 27.12 8.77
N ALA A 162 13.59 27.32 9.78
CA ALA A 162 13.40 28.35 10.80
C ALA A 162 13.08 29.71 10.15
N PRO A 163 12.12 30.49 10.69
CA PRO A 163 11.71 31.76 10.10
C PRO A 163 12.91 32.71 10.04
N THR A 164 13.22 33.19 8.84
CA THR A 164 14.37 34.07 8.58
C THR A 164 14.03 35.54 8.77
N THR A 165 12.75 35.87 8.88
CA THR A 165 12.29 37.25 9.07
C THR A 165 11.38 37.38 10.29
N LEU A 166 11.37 38.59 10.87
CA LEU A 166 10.52 38.91 12.01
C LEU A 166 9.01 38.82 11.68
N ALA A 167 8.65 38.96 10.40
CA ALA A 167 7.28 38.77 9.90
C ALA A 167 6.88 37.28 9.90
N GLU A 168 7.76 36.39 9.45
CA GLU A 168 7.56 34.93 9.48
C GLU A 168 7.55 34.40 10.91
N ALA A 169 8.43 34.92 11.78
CA ALA A 169 8.45 34.56 13.19
C ALA A 169 7.18 35.02 13.92
N LYS A 170 6.67 36.22 13.60
CA LYS A 170 5.37 36.69 14.10
C LYS A 170 4.21 35.86 13.54
N ALA A 171 4.23 35.45 12.28
CA ALA A 171 3.18 34.60 11.69
C ALA A 171 3.18 33.18 12.30
N ALA A 172 4.35 32.59 12.53
CA ALA A 172 4.50 31.30 13.19
C ALA A 172 4.12 31.35 14.68
N ALA A 173 4.47 32.44 15.39
CA ALA A 173 4.06 32.65 16.76
C ALA A 173 2.55 32.95 16.87
N LEU A 174 1.96 33.68 15.92
CA LEU A 174 0.51 33.91 15.85
C LEU A 174 -0.23 32.60 15.55
N ALA A 175 0.30 31.76 14.65
CA ALA A 175 -0.22 30.42 14.38
C ALA A 175 -0.14 29.49 15.60
N ALA A 176 0.93 29.58 16.40
CA ALA A 176 1.11 28.82 17.64
C ALA A 176 0.28 29.34 18.82
N LEU A 177 -0.06 30.65 18.84
CA LEU A 177 -0.86 31.30 19.89
C LEU A 177 -2.37 31.28 19.61
N THR A 178 -2.81 30.69 18.49
CA THR A 178 -4.24 30.56 18.15
C THR A 178 -4.72 29.14 18.48
N PRO A 179 -5.51 28.91 19.54
CA PRO A 179 -6.03 27.57 19.88
C PRO A 179 -7.14 27.07 18.94
N ALA A 180 -7.19 27.53 17.68
CA ALA A 180 -8.40 27.41 16.82
C ALA A 180 -8.18 26.85 15.41
N LEU A 181 -6.99 26.38 15.02
CA LEU A 181 -6.75 25.84 13.68
C LEU A 181 -6.04 24.49 13.73
N GLN A 182 -6.78 23.44 14.09
CA GLN A 182 -6.56 22.13 13.46
C GLN A 182 -6.49 22.40 11.94
N GLY A 183 -5.42 21.95 11.27
CA GLY A 183 -5.28 22.14 9.82
C GLY A 183 -6.55 21.71 9.07
N PRO A 184 -6.82 22.25 7.86
CA PRO A 184 -8.07 21.99 7.15
C PRO A 184 -8.29 20.49 7.07
N SER A 185 -9.24 19.99 7.84
CA SER A 185 -9.58 18.58 7.86
C SER A 185 -10.87 18.43 7.09
N VAL A 186 -11.00 17.35 6.31
CA VAL A 186 -12.24 17.11 5.57
C VAL A 186 -13.36 16.79 6.55
N ASP A 187 -14.43 17.58 6.53
CA ASP A 187 -15.61 17.34 7.35
C ASP A 187 -16.52 16.30 6.69
N ILE A 188 -16.76 16.48 5.38
CA ILE A 188 -17.67 15.64 4.59
C ILE A 188 -16.93 15.14 3.35
N LEU A 189 -16.96 13.83 3.09
CA LEU A 189 -16.47 13.23 1.85
C LEU A 189 -17.67 12.66 1.08
N LEU A 190 -17.80 13.05 -0.18
CA LEU A 190 -18.82 12.54 -1.10
C LEU A 190 -18.17 11.66 -2.15
N THR A 191 -18.72 10.46 -2.35
CA THR A 191 -18.25 9.50 -3.35
C THR A 191 -19.46 8.98 -4.12
N HIS A 192 -19.33 8.72 -5.42
CA HIS A 192 -20.43 8.07 -6.12
C HIS A 192 -20.47 6.57 -5.76
N LEU A 193 -19.34 5.89 -5.84
CA LEU A 193 -19.22 4.48 -5.46
C LEU A 193 -19.01 4.30 -3.95
N TRP A 194 -19.49 3.18 -3.41
CA TRP A 194 -19.15 2.79 -2.04
C TRP A 194 -17.68 2.39 -1.95
N PRO A 195 -16.94 2.83 -0.93
CA PRO A 195 -15.56 2.40 -0.74
C PRO A 195 -15.46 0.88 -0.55
N PRO A 196 -14.49 0.18 -1.15
CA PRO A 196 -14.44 -1.28 -1.12
C PRO A 196 -14.46 -1.87 0.30
N SER A 197 -13.78 -1.21 1.25
CA SER A 197 -13.65 -1.72 2.61
C SER A 197 -14.83 -1.36 3.53
N ILE A 198 -15.79 -0.53 3.09
CA ILE A 198 -16.76 0.10 4.01
C ILE A 198 -17.68 -0.88 4.76
N THR A 199 -17.88 -2.09 4.25
CA THR A 199 -18.70 -3.12 4.90
C THR A 199 -17.95 -3.92 5.97
N ALA A 200 -16.62 -3.86 6.00
CA ALA A 200 -15.78 -4.61 6.93
C ALA A 200 -16.09 -4.23 8.40
N LEU A 201 -16.09 -5.20 9.32
CA LEU A 201 -16.33 -4.97 10.76
C LEU A 201 -17.75 -4.46 11.13
N SER A 202 -18.72 -4.37 10.21
CA SER A 202 -20.11 -4.02 10.56
C SER A 202 -20.85 -5.24 11.09
N SER A 203 -21.64 -5.07 12.16
CA SER A 203 -22.56 -6.12 12.62
C SER A 203 -23.87 -6.17 11.80
N LYS A 204 -24.20 -5.07 11.11
CA LYS A 204 -25.42 -4.90 10.29
C LYS A 204 -25.04 -4.69 8.83
N LEU A 205 -25.06 -5.76 8.04
CA LEU A 205 -24.79 -5.67 6.61
C LEU A 205 -26.05 -5.24 5.84
N PRO A 206 -25.91 -4.50 4.72
CA PRO A 206 -27.03 -4.19 3.84
C PRO A 206 -27.54 -5.47 3.17
N VAL A 207 -28.85 -5.57 3.00
CA VAL A 207 -29.51 -6.66 2.27
C VAL A 207 -30.41 -6.03 1.19
N PRO A 208 -30.22 -6.35 -0.10
CA PRO A 208 -29.14 -7.17 -0.65
C PRO A 208 -27.76 -6.51 -0.46
N LEU A 209 -26.69 -7.32 -0.48
CA LEU A 209 -25.35 -6.77 -0.56
C LEU A 209 -25.21 -6.04 -1.91
N PRO A 210 -24.62 -4.83 -1.96
CA PRO A 210 -24.38 -4.13 -3.22
C PRO A 210 -23.64 -5.07 -4.19
N THR A 211 -24.18 -5.28 -5.39
CA THR A 211 -23.64 -6.23 -6.38
C THR A 211 -22.28 -5.82 -6.94
N ALA A 212 -21.87 -4.56 -6.75
CA ALA A 212 -20.55 -4.06 -7.13
C ALA A 212 -19.97 -3.14 -6.03
N PRO A 213 -19.30 -3.65 -4.99
CA PRO A 213 -18.31 -2.83 -4.30
C PRO A 213 -17.32 -2.32 -5.36
N SER A 214 -16.90 -1.06 -5.27
CA SER A 214 -15.89 -0.53 -6.19
C SER A 214 -14.67 -1.46 -6.22
N HIS A 215 -14.03 -1.56 -7.38
CA HIS A 215 -12.88 -2.43 -7.55
C HIS A 215 -11.82 -2.12 -6.47
N PRO A 216 -11.10 -3.09 -5.88
CA PRO A 216 -10.10 -2.80 -4.84
C PRO A 216 -9.01 -1.81 -5.28
N ALA A 217 -8.76 -1.71 -6.59
CA ALA A 217 -7.85 -0.75 -7.21
C ALA A 217 -8.46 0.64 -7.47
N SER A 218 -9.69 0.88 -7.00
CA SER A 218 -10.45 2.12 -7.19
C SER A 218 -9.83 3.35 -6.51
N GLY A 219 -8.91 3.14 -5.56
CA GLY A 219 -8.23 4.18 -4.78
C GLY A 219 -9.14 5.03 -3.87
N ILE A 220 -10.44 4.68 -3.78
CA ILE A 220 -11.41 5.37 -2.92
C ILE A 220 -11.03 5.18 -1.44
N ASP A 221 -10.62 3.98 -1.04
CA ASP A 221 -10.16 3.68 0.32
C ASP A 221 -8.98 4.56 0.74
N ASP A 222 -8.07 4.89 -0.19
CA ASP A 222 -6.91 5.73 0.07
C ASP A 222 -7.34 7.19 0.31
N ILE A 223 -8.31 7.68 -0.46
CA ILE A 223 -8.91 9.01 -0.24
C ILE A 223 -9.62 9.06 1.11
N VAL A 224 -10.42 8.06 1.46
CA VAL A 224 -11.12 8.01 2.75
C VAL A 224 -10.11 7.98 3.91
N ARG A 225 -9.02 7.23 3.76
CA ARG A 225 -7.94 7.14 4.77
C ARG A 225 -7.15 8.43 4.91
N ALA A 226 -6.92 9.15 3.83
CA ALA A 226 -6.25 10.45 3.86
C ALA A 226 -7.16 11.53 4.47
N ALA A 227 -8.41 11.61 3.99
CA ALA A 227 -9.41 12.61 4.41
C ALA A 227 -9.89 12.43 5.86
N ARG A 228 -10.01 11.18 6.33
CA ARG A 228 -10.58 10.79 7.62
C ARG A 228 -11.88 11.56 7.96
N PRO A 229 -12.87 11.61 7.05
CA PRO A 229 -13.97 12.55 7.14
C PRO A 229 -14.86 12.32 8.35
N ARG A 230 -15.57 13.33 8.85
CA ARG A 230 -16.57 13.12 9.93
C ARG A 230 -17.83 12.44 9.40
N TYR A 231 -18.19 12.77 8.16
CA TYR A 231 -19.26 12.13 7.40
C TYR A 231 -18.78 11.67 6.04
N LEU A 232 -19.11 10.43 5.68
CA LEU A 232 -18.86 9.87 4.37
C LEU A 232 -20.22 9.47 3.76
N PHE A 233 -20.55 10.06 2.62
CA PHE A 233 -21.76 9.72 1.87
C PHE A 233 -21.39 9.08 0.54
N SER A 234 -22.12 8.02 0.20
CA SER A 234 -22.00 7.38 -1.10
C SER A 234 -23.37 7.20 -1.76
N ALA A 235 -23.43 7.33 -3.08
CA ALA A 235 -24.59 6.86 -3.84
C ALA A 235 -24.56 5.33 -3.85
N SER A 236 -25.71 4.66 -3.85
CA SER A 236 -25.77 3.20 -4.02
C SER A 236 -26.06 2.89 -5.49
N PRO A 237 -25.04 2.56 -6.30
CA PRO A 237 -25.24 2.06 -7.65
C PRO A 237 -25.77 0.63 -7.53
N GLY A 238 -27.03 0.43 -7.89
CA GLY A 238 -27.64 -0.90 -7.97
C GLY A 238 -27.76 -1.31 -9.43
N GLU A 239 -27.49 -2.57 -9.75
CA GLU A 239 -27.92 -3.14 -11.03
C GLU A 239 -29.44 -2.93 -11.18
N ASN A 240 -29.87 -2.54 -12.38
CA ASN A 240 -31.29 -2.26 -12.70
C ASN A 240 -31.93 -1.12 -11.89
N ASN A 241 -31.15 -0.09 -11.50
CA ASN A 241 -31.65 1.12 -10.83
C ASN A 241 -32.21 0.87 -9.41
N GLN A 242 -31.83 -0.24 -8.77
CA GLN A 242 -32.23 -0.58 -7.40
C GLN A 242 -31.20 -0.05 -6.39
N SER A 243 -31.26 1.24 -6.08
CA SER A 243 -30.37 1.83 -5.07
C SER A 243 -30.76 1.38 -3.64
N ILE A 244 -29.78 1.15 -2.79
CA ILE A 244 -29.96 0.67 -1.42
C ILE A 244 -29.66 1.80 -0.43
N PHE A 245 -30.50 1.93 0.59
CA PHE A 245 -30.18 2.75 1.76
C PHE A 245 -29.47 1.89 2.80
N TRP A 246 -28.33 2.36 3.29
CA TRP A 246 -27.64 1.71 4.40
C TRP A 246 -26.92 2.72 5.27
N GLU A 247 -27.19 2.64 6.57
CA GLU A 247 -26.49 3.41 7.60
C GLU A 247 -25.62 2.44 8.39
N ARG A 248 -24.30 2.66 8.34
CA ARG A 248 -23.34 1.86 9.07
C ARG A 248 -23.17 2.42 10.49
N GLU A 249 -22.87 1.53 11.43
CA GLU A 249 -22.36 1.92 12.75
C GLU A 249 -21.13 2.85 12.62
N PRO A 250 -21.04 3.92 13.43
CA PRO A 250 -19.90 4.84 13.38
C PRO A 250 -18.59 4.11 13.65
N PHE A 251 -17.48 4.60 13.10
CA PHE A 251 -16.17 4.00 13.33
C PHE A 251 -15.09 5.00 13.74
N VAL A 252 -14.11 4.55 14.52
CA VAL A 252 -13.01 5.36 15.06
C VAL A 252 -11.67 5.05 14.38
N TRP A 253 -10.84 6.08 14.16
CA TRP A 253 -9.58 5.94 13.41
C TRP A 253 -8.36 5.43 14.21
N GLY A 254 -8.29 5.62 15.54
CA GLY A 254 -7.20 5.14 16.40
C GLY A 254 -7.25 5.71 17.83
N GLU A 255 -6.39 5.22 18.74
CA GLU A 255 -6.33 5.67 20.15
C GLU A 255 -5.53 6.97 20.36
N ASP A 256 -4.52 7.23 19.52
CA ASP A 256 -3.63 8.41 19.63
C ASP A 256 -4.19 9.70 18.98
N ASP A 257 -5.30 9.61 18.24
CA ASP A 257 -5.72 10.62 17.25
C ASP A 257 -7.13 11.19 17.55
N ASP A 258 -7.21 11.99 18.63
CA ASP A 258 -8.34 12.84 19.05
C ASP A 258 -9.73 12.15 19.09
N ASN A 259 -9.74 10.81 19.11
CA ASN A 259 -10.94 9.97 19.07
C ASN A 259 -11.86 10.28 17.86
N ARG A 260 -11.28 10.64 16.69
CA ARG A 260 -12.06 11.06 15.51
C ARG A 260 -12.99 9.95 15.02
N VAL A 261 -14.28 10.29 14.86
CA VAL A 261 -15.34 9.36 14.45
C VAL A 261 -15.85 9.69 13.04
N THR A 262 -16.00 8.68 12.19
CA THR A 262 -16.66 8.80 10.88
C THR A 262 -18.01 8.11 10.89
N ARG A 263 -19.01 8.72 10.24
CA ARG A 263 -20.34 8.14 9.99
C ARG A 263 -20.51 7.91 8.50
N PHE A 264 -20.89 6.69 8.14
CA PHE A 264 -21.14 6.33 6.75
C PHE A 264 -22.63 6.16 6.47
N VAL A 265 -23.09 6.77 5.38
CA VAL A 265 -24.47 6.62 4.90
C VAL A 265 -24.47 6.42 3.38
N GLY A 266 -24.92 5.25 2.95
CA GLY A 266 -25.28 4.97 1.56
C GLY A 266 -26.72 5.39 1.28
N LEU A 267 -26.93 6.25 0.28
CA LEU A 267 -28.25 6.80 -0.05
C LEU A 267 -28.85 6.14 -1.29
N GLY A 268 -30.16 5.92 -1.24
CA GLY A 268 -30.95 5.50 -2.40
C GLY A 268 -31.24 6.65 -3.36
N ALA A 269 -31.61 6.34 -4.61
CA ALA A 269 -32.06 7.34 -5.58
C ALA A 269 -33.45 7.92 -5.21
N PHE A 270 -33.64 9.20 -5.48
CA PHE A 270 -34.93 9.88 -5.38
C PHE A 270 -35.91 9.27 -6.37
N GLY A 271 -37.06 8.80 -5.86
CA GLY A 271 -38.06 8.15 -6.70
C GLY A 271 -37.67 6.75 -7.19
N GLY A 272 -36.55 6.18 -6.72
CA GLY A 272 -36.10 4.85 -7.09
C GLY A 272 -37.15 3.75 -6.81
N PRO A 273 -37.17 2.68 -7.61
CA PRO A 273 -38.08 1.55 -7.40
C PRO A 273 -37.84 0.91 -6.03
N ALA A 274 -38.90 0.33 -5.44
CA ALA A 274 -38.72 -0.60 -4.34
C ALA A 274 -37.97 -1.84 -4.87
N SER A 275 -37.16 -2.48 -4.02
CA SER A 275 -36.48 -3.72 -4.43
C SER A 275 -37.51 -4.76 -4.88
N SER A 276 -37.09 -5.68 -5.75
CA SER A 276 -37.94 -6.72 -6.35
C SER A 276 -38.50 -7.76 -5.37
N GLU A 277 -38.34 -7.55 -4.06
CA GLU A 277 -38.87 -8.44 -3.04
C GLU A 277 -40.32 -8.08 -2.63
N PRO A 278 -41.18 -9.09 -2.38
CA PRO A 278 -42.56 -8.86 -1.95
C PRO A 278 -42.61 -8.10 -0.61
N GLY A 279 -43.14 -6.87 -0.62
CA GLY A 279 -43.30 -6.04 0.59
C GLY A 279 -42.14 -5.09 0.89
N ALA A 280 -41.16 -4.95 -0.01
CA ALA A 280 -40.05 -4.03 0.16
C ALA A 280 -40.49 -2.55 0.19
N LYS A 281 -39.99 -1.80 1.18
CA LYS A 281 -40.18 -0.36 1.26
C LYS A 281 -39.22 0.36 0.31
N LYS A 282 -39.66 1.50 -0.24
CA LYS A 282 -38.77 2.35 -1.06
C LYS A 282 -37.51 2.72 -0.26
N PRO A 283 -36.33 2.64 -0.87
CA PRO A 283 -35.09 2.98 -0.20
C PRO A 283 -35.13 4.44 0.25
N ARG A 284 -34.58 4.72 1.44
CA ARG A 284 -34.48 6.08 1.95
C ARG A 284 -33.43 6.83 1.13
N TRP A 285 -33.84 7.94 0.53
CA TRP A 285 -33.03 8.71 -0.42
C TRP A 285 -32.45 9.99 0.17
N PHE A 286 -32.76 10.32 1.43
CA PHE A 286 -32.25 11.51 2.10
C PHE A 286 -31.83 11.25 3.55
N TYR A 287 -30.85 12.02 4.01
CA TYR A 287 -30.32 12.02 5.36
C TYR A 287 -30.09 13.45 5.83
N ALA A 288 -30.55 13.76 7.04
CA ALA A 288 -30.49 15.10 7.62
C ALA A 288 -29.66 15.03 8.91
N PHE A 289 -28.70 15.93 9.07
CA PHE A 289 -27.83 15.96 10.23
C PHE A 289 -27.34 17.37 10.55
N SER A 290 -26.74 17.53 11.73
CA SER A 290 -26.11 18.77 12.14
C SER A 290 -24.60 18.57 12.32
N ILE A 291 -23.82 19.55 11.88
CA ILE A 291 -22.36 19.52 12.00
C ILE A 291 -21.85 20.86 12.52
N ALA A 292 -21.01 20.81 13.56
CA ALA A 292 -20.30 21.97 14.08
C ALA A 292 -19.06 22.24 13.24
N GLN A 293 -18.69 23.51 13.05
CA GLN A 293 -17.42 23.90 12.44
C GLN A 293 -16.22 23.26 13.17
N ALA A 294 -15.17 22.89 12.44
CA ALA A 294 -13.98 22.23 13.01
C ALA A 294 -13.32 23.03 14.13
N SER A 295 -13.26 24.37 14.02
CA SER A 295 -12.72 25.27 15.06
C SER A 295 -13.55 25.33 16.36
N ALA A 296 -14.76 24.76 16.34
CA ALA A 296 -15.72 24.76 17.43
C ALA A 296 -16.03 23.37 18.00
N ALA A 297 -15.49 22.30 17.39
CA ALA A 297 -15.80 20.94 17.77
C ALA A 297 -15.00 20.50 19.01
N SER A 298 -15.58 20.63 20.20
CA SER A 298 -15.11 19.89 21.38
C SER A 298 -15.18 18.39 21.11
N SER A 299 -14.18 17.62 21.58
CA SER A 299 -14.10 16.15 21.47
C SER A 299 -15.47 15.49 21.65
N GLN A 300 -16.08 15.03 20.56
CA GLN A 300 -17.41 14.41 20.62
C GLN A 300 -17.31 13.11 21.43
N PRO A 301 -18.26 12.83 22.34
CA PRO A 301 -18.24 11.60 23.11
C PRO A 301 -18.31 10.38 22.17
N ARG A 302 -17.43 9.40 22.42
CA ARG A 302 -17.35 8.17 21.63
C ARG A 302 -18.70 7.44 21.65
N PRO A 303 -19.33 7.18 20.49
CA PRO A 303 -20.57 6.41 20.44
C PRO A 303 -20.37 5.00 21.02
N ALA A 304 -21.33 4.51 21.80
CA ALA A 304 -21.23 3.21 22.47
C ALA A 304 -21.16 2.02 21.50
N ASN A 305 -21.71 2.16 20.30
CA ASN A 305 -21.67 1.16 19.23
C ASN A 305 -20.56 1.42 18.19
N ALA A 306 -19.56 2.24 18.52
CA ALA A 306 -18.51 2.58 17.56
C ALA A 306 -17.58 1.39 17.29
N THR A 307 -17.40 1.03 16.01
CA THR A 307 -16.46 -0.01 15.58
C THR A 307 -15.06 0.57 15.36
N ALA A 308 -14.05 -0.29 15.22
CA ALA A 308 -12.77 0.16 14.65
C ALA A 308 -12.95 0.59 13.18
N SER A 309 -12.09 1.48 12.69
CA SER A 309 -12.13 1.94 11.29
C SER A 309 -11.97 0.79 10.31
N PRO A 310 -12.89 0.62 9.33
CA PRO A 310 -12.74 -0.39 8.29
C PRO A 310 -11.61 -0.07 7.31
N PHE A 311 -11.09 1.17 7.33
CA PHE A 311 -10.03 1.66 6.43
C PHE A 311 -8.64 1.64 7.08
N HIS A 312 -8.52 1.12 8.30
CA HIS A 312 -7.22 0.88 8.92
C HIS A 312 -6.43 -0.09 8.03
N VAL A 313 -5.20 0.25 7.69
CA VAL A 313 -4.33 -0.65 6.93
C VAL A 313 -4.02 -1.84 7.82
N LEU A 314 -4.70 -2.97 7.59
CA LEU A 314 -4.15 -4.26 7.96
C LEU A 314 -2.85 -4.40 7.15
N GLN A 315 -1.68 -4.23 7.77
CA GLN A 315 -0.46 -4.74 7.15
C GLN A 315 -0.59 -6.27 7.08
N GLY A 316 -1.00 -6.74 5.90
CA GLY A 316 -0.98 -8.15 5.50
C GLY A 316 -2.27 -8.95 5.77
N GLY A 317 -3.00 -9.23 4.69
CA GLY A 317 -3.73 -10.50 4.49
C GLY A 317 -5.05 -10.67 5.26
N GLN A 318 -6.13 -10.78 4.49
CA GLN A 318 -7.50 -11.03 4.93
C GLN A 318 -7.62 -12.13 6.01
N ARG A 319 -8.21 -11.78 7.17
CA ARG A 319 -9.07 -12.72 7.91
C ARG A 319 -10.49 -12.50 7.40
N GLY A 320 -10.97 -13.41 6.56
CA GLY A 320 -12.41 -13.60 6.39
C GLY A 320 -13.02 -14.10 7.70
N MET A 321 -14.12 -13.50 8.13
CA MET A 321 -15.04 -14.13 9.07
C MET A 321 -15.92 -15.09 8.25
N LYS A 322 -15.96 -16.35 8.70
CA LYS A 322 -16.73 -17.51 8.22
C LYS A 322 -17.96 -17.19 7.35
N ARG A 323 -17.98 -17.69 6.11
CA ARG A 323 -19.22 -18.10 5.43
C ARG A 323 -19.66 -19.47 5.96
N THR A 324 -20.96 -19.73 5.82
CA THR A 324 -21.65 -20.99 6.14
C THR A 324 -21.09 -22.18 5.34
N PRO A 325 -21.33 -23.43 5.79
CA PRO A 325 -20.49 -24.59 5.45
C PRO A 325 -20.54 -25.15 4.01
N GLU A 326 -21.08 -24.47 2.99
CA GLU A 326 -21.39 -25.17 1.72
C GLU A 326 -20.79 -24.60 0.42
N GLU A 327 -20.08 -23.47 0.42
CA GLU A 327 -19.62 -22.87 -0.86
C GLU A 327 -18.17 -22.31 -0.80
N ALA A 328 -17.24 -23.10 -0.25
CA ALA A 328 -15.82 -22.74 -0.11
C ALA A 328 -14.90 -23.45 -1.13
N ASN A 329 -15.34 -23.64 -2.38
CA ASN A 329 -14.49 -24.17 -3.45
C ASN A 329 -14.39 -23.16 -4.60
N MET A 330 -13.46 -22.20 -4.48
CA MET A 330 -12.69 -21.56 -5.57
C MET A 330 -11.92 -20.36 -5.00
N GLY A 331 -10.58 -20.44 -5.05
CA GLY A 331 -9.65 -19.59 -4.32
C GLY A 331 -9.24 -18.26 -4.97
N THR A 332 -8.39 -17.52 -4.25
CA THR A 332 -7.41 -16.46 -4.64
C THR A 332 -7.04 -15.67 -3.35
N GLY A 333 -5.83 -15.23 -2.98
CA GLY A 333 -4.47 -15.17 -3.54
C GLY A 333 -3.80 -13.86 -3.05
N ASN A 334 -2.69 -13.87 -2.28
CA ASN A 334 -2.13 -12.64 -1.62
C ASN A 334 -0.62 -12.40 -1.87
N PHE A 335 -0.24 -11.32 -2.57
CA PHE A 335 1.13 -10.92 -2.95
C PHE A 335 2.12 -10.68 -1.78
N LEU A 336 3.01 -11.64 -1.47
CA LEU A 336 4.15 -11.41 -0.55
C LEU A 336 5.47 -12.05 -1.01
N TRP A 337 5.48 -12.74 -2.16
CA TRP A 337 6.65 -13.39 -2.72
C TRP A 337 6.65 -13.13 -4.22
N GLY A 338 7.77 -12.61 -4.73
CA GLY A 338 7.85 -11.97 -6.04
C GLY A 338 7.46 -12.89 -7.19
N ASP A 339 6.49 -12.45 -7.98
CA ASP A 339 6.23 -12.99 -9.31
C ASP A 339 7.34 -12.53 -10.25
N ALA A 340 8.21 -13.46 -10.65
CA ALA A 340 9.09 -13.31 -11.79
C ALA A 340 8.93 -14.54 -12.69
N ALA A 341 7.93 -14.50 -13.58
CA ALA A 341 7.86 -15.38 -14.74
C ALA A 341 7.06 -14.76 -15.90
N GLY A 342 7.81 -14.11 -16.80
CA GLY A 342 7.63 -14.21 -18.26
C GLY A 342 6.40 -13.57 -18.92
N ARG A 343 6.60 -12.41 -19.55
CA ARG A 343 6.16 -12.19 -20.94
C ARG A 343 7.22 -11.43 -21.72
N GLY A 344 7.88 -12.14 -22.63
CA GLY A 344 8.57 -11.54 -23.76
C GLY A 344 7.61 -11.29 -24.93
N VAL A 345 8.08 -10.43 -25.83
CA VAL A 345 7.57 -10.09 -27.17
C VAL A 345 6.63 -8.87 -27.26
N GLY A 346 7.26 -7.69 -27.33
CA GLY A 346 7.16 -6.79 -28.51
C GLY A 346 6.14 -5.65 -28.49
N ARG A 347 6.62 -4.40 -28.34
CA ARG A 347 6.68 -3.37 -29.42
C ARG A 347 6.95 -1.95 -28.86
N ASN A 348 7.67 -1.19 -29.69
CA ASN A 348 8.00 0.25 -29.65
C ASN A 348 9.05 0.68 -28.60
N ALA A 349 10.32 0.91 -28.94
CA ALA A 349 10.88 1.85 -29.93
C ALA A 349 10.50 3.32 -29.63
N GLY A 350 11.48 4.08 -29.14
CA GLY A 350 11.50 5.54 -29.20
C GLY A 350 11.60 6.28 -27.87
N LYS A 351 12.82 6.40 -27.30
CA LYS A 351 13.41 7.70 -26.94
C LYS A 351 14.84 7.54 -26.40
N ARG A 352 15.75 8.27 -27.04
CA ARG A 352 17.20 8.34 -26.82
C ARG A 352 17.55 8.67 -25.36
N THR A 353 18.26 7.77 -24.70
CA THR A 353 19.12 8.07 -23.55
C THR A 353 20.42 8.70 -24.05
N LYS A 354 20.76 9.87 -23.50
CA LYS A 354 22.01 10.57 -23.75
C LYS A 354 22.93 10.34 -22.54
N THR A 355 23.70 9.26 -22.59
CA THR A 355 24.84 8.96 -21.71
C THR A 355 25.94 8.50 -22.67
N ALA A 356 26.87 9.39 -23.04
CA ALA A 356 28.12 9.58 -22.32
C ALA A 356 28.88 8.25 -22.16
N ASP A 357 29.37 7.74 -23.28
CA ASP A 357 30.48 6.79 -23.29
C ASP A 357 31.40 7.10 -24.47
N HIS A 358 32.42 7.93 -24.22
CA HIS A 358 33.55 8.17 -25.11
C HIS A 358 34.80 8.38 -24.26
N THR A 359 35.18 7.36 -23.51
CA THR A 359 36.58 7.16 -23.12
C THR A 359 37.24 6.25 -24.15
N ALA A 360 37.62 6.83 -25.28
CA ALA A 360 38.59 6.25 -26.21
C ALA A 360 39.44 7.39 -26.81
N PRO A 361 40.79 7.35 -26.79
CA PRO A 361 41.63 8.52 -27.10
C PRO A 361 41.79 8.88 -28.59
N ASP A 362 41.35 8.05 -29.55
CA ASP A 362 41.80 8.16 -30.95
C ASP A 362 40.67 8.31 -32.00
N ARG A 363 39.76 9.27 -31.83
CA ARG A 363 38.89 9.70 -32.96
C ARG A 363 38.97 11.21 -33.19
N PRO A 364 39.33 11.67 -34.40
CA PRO A 364 39.28 13.09 -34.74
C PRO A 364 37.82 13.60 -34.72
N PRO A 365 37.58 14.87 -34.37
CA PRO A 365 36.25 15.47 -34.33
C PRO A 365 35.57 15.44 -35.72
N PRO A 366 34.22 15.45 -35.79
CA PRO A 366 33.50 15.49 -37.05
C PRO A 366 33.84 16.74 -37.89
N PRO A 367 33.76 16.66 -39.23
CA PRO A 367 33.99 17.80 -40.12
C PRO A 367 33.08 18.99 -39.76
N GLY A 368 33.68 20.14 -39.42
CA GLY A 368 32.97 21.36 -39.02
C GLY A 368 32.94 21.64 -37.50
N TYR A 369 33.48 20.74 -36.67
CA TYR A 369 33.69 21.02 -35.24
C TYR A 369 34.85 22.01 -35.06
N LYS A 370 34.64 23.06 -34.24
CA LYS A 370 35.69 24.00 -33.82
C LYS A 370 35.74 24.07 -32.30
N CYS A 371 36.94 23.88 -31.74
CA CYS A 371 37.18 23.98 -30.31
C CYS A 371 36.98 25.42 -29.83
N ARG A 372 36.03 25.67 -28.91
CA ARG A 372 35.73 27.05 -28.45
C ARG A 372 36.86 27.74 -27.68
N ILE A 373 37.93 27.02 -27.34
CA ILE A 373 39.09 27.57 -26.60
C ILE A 373 40.15 28.11 -27.57
N CYS A 374 40.40 27.42 -28.69
CA CYS A 374 41.49 27.76 -29.63
C CYS A 374 41.07 27.79 -31.10
N ASP A 375 39.79 27.59 -31.37
CA ASP A 375 39.13 27.52 -32.69
C ASP A 375 39.67 26.43 -33.66
N SER A 376 40.48 25.49 -33.16
CA SER A 376 41.00 24.34 -33.91
C SER A 376 39.97 23.23 -34.09
N SER A 377 40.00 22.55 -35.24
CA SER A 377 39.14 21.40 -35.58
C SER A 377 39.74 20.02 -35.28
N GLU A 378 40.99 19.98 -34.82
CA GLU A 378 41.78 18.74 -34.69
C GLU A 378 41.51 17.96 -33.39
N HIS A 379 40.83 18.56 -32.40
CA HIS A 379 40.59 17.95 -31.10
C HIS A 379 39.26 18.43 -30.49
N TYR A 380 38.68 17.61 -29.62
CA TYR A 380 37.54 18.04 -28.80
C TYR A 380 37.99 19.06 -27.73
N ILE A 381 37.12 20.00 -27.36
CA ILE A 381 37.37 21.05 -26.35
C ILE A 381 37.91 20.50 -25.01
N ASN A 382 37.58 19.25 -24.69
CA ASN A 382 38.00 18.57 -23.47
C ASN A 382 39.50 18.22 -23.47
N VAL A 383 40.11 18.09 -24.65
CA VAL A 383 41.51 17.69 -24.90
C VAL A 383 42.32 18.84 -25.53
N CYS A 384 41.86 20.09 -25.36
CA CYS A 384 42.51 21.24 -25.97
C CYS A 384 43.90 21.53 -25.35
N PRO A 385 45.00 21.51 -26.13
CA PRO A 385 46.35 21.75 -25.62
C PRO A 385 46.58 23.20 -25.15
N GLN A 386 45.75 24.15 -25.57
CA GLN A 386 45.80 25.55 -25.10
C GLN A 386 44.99 25.77 -23.81
N ARG A 387 44.31 24.74 -23.29
CA ARG A 387 43.52 24.83 -22.06
C ARG A 387 44.38 25.03 -20.80
N THR A 388 45.69 24.79 -20.88
CA THR A 388 46.63 24.83 -19.76
C THR A 388 47.50 26.09 -19.67
N ASN A 389 47.40 27.04 -20.60
CA ASN A 389 48.29 28.21 -20.65
C ASN A 389 47.63 29.55 -20.24
N GLN A 390 46.54 29.52 -19.46
CA GLN A 390 46.18 30.63 -18.59
C GLN A 390 46.30 30.16 -17.13
N GLU A 391 47.50 30.37 -16.61
CA GLU A 391 47.97 30.52 -15.21
C GLU A 391 46.86 30.51 -14.13
N ASN A 392 46.94 29.81 -12.98
CA ASN A 392 48.06 29.13 -12.34
C ASN A 392 47.57 28.16 -11.24
N ASN A 393 48.35 27.08 -11.10
CA ASN A 393 48.62 26.25 -9.94
C ASN A 393 47.66 25.14 -9.48
N GLY A 394 48.15 23.91 -9.62
CA GLY A 394 47.47 22.66 -9.31
C GLY A 394 47.46 22.31 -7.82
N GLN A 395 46.28 21.88 -7.37
CA GLN A 395 46.02 20.85 -6.36
C GLN A 395 44.50 20.66 -6.36
N ARG A 396 43.98 19.58 -6.96
CA ARG A 396 42.55 19.23 -6.77
C ARG A 396 42.40 18.37 -5.51
N GLY A 397 42.74 18.97 -4.37
CA GLY A 397 42.08 18.62 -3.12
C GLY A 397 40.64 19.14 -3.14
N PRO A 398 39.77 18.69 -2.20
CA PRO A 398 38.43 19.25 -2.07
C PRO A 398 38.54 20.78 -1.96
N LYS A 399 37.78 21.51 -2.77
CA LYS A 399 37.82 22.98 -2.79
C LYS A 399 37.55 23.47 -1.36
N LYS A 400 38.55 24.07 -0.71
CA LYS A 400 38.32 24.73 0.56
C LYS A 400 37.33 25.90 0.36
N PRO A 401 36.40 26.13 1.28
CA PRO A 401 35.52 27.28 1.24
C PRO A 401 36.28 28.62 1.29
N PRO A 402 35.69 29.73 0.81
CA PRO A 402 36.26 31.06 0.97
C PRO A 402 36.41 31.45 2.45
N SER A 403 37.39 32.29 2.78
CA SER A 403 37.65 32.69 4.19
C SER A 403 36.42 33.38 4.80
N GLY A 404 35.91 32.85 5.91
CA GLY A 404 34.67 33.30 6.56
C GLY A 404 33.45 32.39 6.32
N TYR A 405 33.57 31.34 5.49
CA TYR A 405 32.55 30.30 5.40
C TYR A 405 32.71 29.31 6.55
N ILE A 406 31.72 29.29 7.43
CA ILE A 406 31.62 28.33 8.53
C ILE A 406 30.57 27.28 8.15
N CYS A 407 30.95 26.00 8.14
CA CYS A 407 30.02 24.90 7.89
C CYS A 407 28.91 24.89 8.95
N ARG A 408 27.67 25.23 8.55
CA ARG A 408 26.53 25.38 9.48
C ARG A 408 26.14 24.08 10.21
N ALA A 409 26.67 22.93 9.80
CA ALA A 409 26.40 21.64 10.43
C ALA A 409 27.42 21.21 11.50
N CYS A 410 28.66 21.71 11.46
CA CYS A 410 29.70 21.32 12.44
C CYS A 410 30.54 22.48 12.97
N GLY A 411 30.43 23.69 12.40
CA GLY A 411 31.16 24.87 12.83
C GLY A 411 32.59 25.01 12.27
N ASN A 412 33.07 24.09 11.42
CA ASN A 412 34.42 24.16 10.85
C ASN A 412 34.46 24.92 9.51
N GLU A 413 35.59 25.57 9.23
CA GLU A 413 35.79 26.40 8.02
C GLU A 413 36.45 25.64 6.84
N ASP A 414 36.93 24.42 7.08
CA ASP A 414 37.75 23.68 6.11
C ASP A 414 36.97 22.96 4.98
N HIS A 415 35.64 22.86 5.05
CA HIS A 415 34.82 22.11 4.08
C HIS A 415 33.43 22.71 3.88
N TYR A 416 32.82 22.48 2.71
CA TYR A 416 31.43 22.85 2.45
C TYR A 416 30.46 21.89 3.17
N ILE A 417 29.28 22.38 3.56
CA ILE A 417 28.24 21.57 4.24
C ILE A 417 27.87 20.26 3.51
N LYS A 418 28.09 20.21 2.19
CA LYS A 418 27.83 19.05 1.33
C LYS A 418 28.82 17.91 1.58
N ASP A 419 30.03 18.26 1.99
CA ASP A 419 31.15 17.34 2.27
C ASP A 419 31.37 17.23 3.80
N CYS A 420 30.37 17.62 4.59
CA CYS A 420 30.46 17.63 6.05
C CYS A 420 30.25 16.23 6.64
N PRO A 421 31.21 15.69 7.41
CA PRO A 421 31.09 14.36 8.00
C PRO A 421 29.88 14.21 8.93
N ASN A 422 29.45 15.29 9.60
CA ASN A 422 28.25 15.29 10.47
C ASN A 422 26.92 15.30 9.70
N VAL A 423 26.91 15.71 8.42
CA VAL A 423 25.70 15.67 7.57
C VAL A 423 25.61 14.32 6.85
N ALA A 424 26.75 13.74 6.49
CA ALA A 424 26.82 12.39 5.95
C ALA A 424 26.25 11.35 6.94
N SER A 425 26.59 11.45 8.23
CA SER A 425 26.07 10.55 9.27
C SER A 425 24.57 10.72 9.58
N ARG A 426 24.00 11.91 9.40
CA ARG A 426 22.56 12.17 9.62
C ARG A 426 21.67 11.64 8.50
N ARG A 427 22.15 11.62 7.25
CA ARG A 427 21.39 11.06 6.10
C ARG A 427 21.21 9.54 6.14
N ASP A 428 22.11 8.82 6.79
CA ASP A 428 21.98 7.37 6.99
C ASP A 428 20.96 6.99 8.08
N GLY A 429 20.59 7.93 8.96
CA GLY A 429 19.62 7.69 10.04
C GLY A 429 18.15 7.71 9.59
N GLU A 430 17.77 8.57 8.63
CA GLU A 430 16.37 8.80 8.23
C GLU A 430 15.80 7.76 7.23
N ARG A 431 16.63 6.83 6.71
CA ARG A 431 16.20 5.77 5.78
C ARG A 431 15.87 4.42 6.42
N ARG A 432 15.84 4.32 7.76
CA ARG A 432 15.48 3.06 8.44
C ARG A 432 13.98 2.79 8.29
N THR A 433 13.65 1.76 7.54
CA THR A 433 12.27 1.28 7.33
C THR A 433 11.75 0.72 8.66
N LYS A 434 10.50 1.01 9.05
CA LYS A 434 9.90 0.52 10.31
C LYS A 434 9.96 -1.02 10.35
N GLU A 435 10.62 -1.59 11.36
CA GLU A 435 10.74 -3.04 11.58
C GLU A 435 9.38 -3.64 12.00
N ILE A 436 9.10 -4.89 11.58
CA ILE A 436 7.84 -5.59 11.89
C ILE A 436 7.85 -5.97 13.37
N GLY A 437 6.82 -5.61 14.14
CA GLY A 437 6.71 -5.95 15.56
C GLY A 437 6.35 -7.43 15.80
N PRO A 438 6.60 -7.99 17.00
CA PRO A 438 6.22 -9.35 17.35
C PRO A 438 4.71 -9.66 17.25
N ASP A 439 3.87 -8.64 17.38
CA ASP A 439 2.40 -8.69 17.28
C ASP A 439 1.89 -8.76 15.83
N GLU A 440 2.62 -8.17 14.89
CA GLU A 440 2.34 -8.21 13.45
C GLU A 440 3.06 -9.37 12.73
N CYS A 441 4.05 -9.98 13.38
CA CYS A 441 4.90 -11.02 12.81
C CYS A 441 4.18 -12.38 12.66
N TRP A 442 4.18 -12.95 11.46
CA TRP A 442 3.54 -14.24 11.14
C TRP A 442 4.16 -15.46 11.83
N PHE A 443 5.36 -15.32 12.39
CA PHE A 443 6.13 -16.40 13.01
C PHE A 443 6.30 -16.22 14.53
N CYS A 444 5.80 -15.15 15.12
CA CYS A 444 5.90 -14.97 16.57
C CYS A 444 4.80 -15.75 17.29
N LEU A 445 5.17 -16.54 18.31
CA LEU A 445 4.23 -17.29 19.14
C LEU A 445 3.23 -16.36 19.88
N SER A 446 3.64 -15.13 20.15
CA SER A 446 2.81 -14.07 20.75
C SER A 446 1.73 -13.52 19.80
N ASN A 447 1.81 -13.78 18.49
CA ASN A 447 0.79 -13.33 17.54
C ASN A 447 -0.45 -14.24 17.60
N PRO A 448 -1.65 -13.72 17.94
CA PRO A 448 -2.89 -14.51 18.01
C PRO A 448 -3.38 -15.02 16.64
N ARG A 449 -2.75 -14.60 15.53
CA ARG A 449 -3.02 -15.06 14.17
C ARG A 449 -2.10 -16.19 13.71
N LEU A 450 -1.09 -16.56 14.49
CA LEU A 450 -0.20 -17.68 14.17
C LEU A 450 -1.00 -18.98 14.03
N THR A 451 -0.66 -19.77 13.01
CA THR A 451 -1.32 -21.05 12.72
C THR A 451 -0.73 -22.16 13.59
N LYS A 452 -1.17 -22.21 14.86
CA LYS A 452 -0.57 -23.06 15.89
C LYS A 452 -0.57 -24.56 15.58
N HIS A 453 -1.49 -25.04 14.74
CA HIS A 453 -1.55 -26.46 14.38
C HIS A 453 -0.38 -26.92 13.51
N LEU A 454 0.39 -26.01 12.90
CA LEU A 454 1.57 -26.33 12.10
C LEU A 454 2.83 -26.59 12.94
N ILE A 455 2.80 -26.24 14.23
CA ILE A 455 3.93 -26.40 15.14
C ILE A 455 4.15 -27.89 15.43
N VAL A 456 5.36 -28.36 15.14
CA VAL A 456 5.83 -29.73 15.34
C VAL A 456 6.43 -29.89 16.73
N SER A 457 7.36 -29.01 17.08
CA SER A 457 8.21 -29.13 18.26
C SER A 457 8.55 -27.74 18.79
N ILE A 458 8.71 -27.59 20.10
CA ILE A 458 9.04 -26.33 20.76
C ILE A 458 10.19 -26.61 21.73
N GLY A 459 11.36 -26.02 21.43
CA GLY A 459 12.54 -26.09 22.28
C GLY A 459 12.62 -24.91 23.24
N SER A 460 13.83 -24.63 23.71
CA SER A 460 14.12 -23.57 24.68
C SER A 460 14.20 -22.19 24.03
N GLU A 461 14.86 -22.10 22.88
CA GLU A 461 15.12 -20.85 22.14
C GLU A 461 14.46 -20.84 20.75
N CYS A 462 14.17 -22.00 20.18
CA CYS A 462 13.64 -22.20 18.82
C CYS A 462 12.46 -23.18 18.82
N TYR A 463 11.58 -23.03 17.85
CA TYR A 463 10.52 -23.99 17.56
C TYR A 463 10.56 -24.44 16.10
N LEU A 464 10.04 -25.64 15.86
CA LEU A 464 9.96 -26.28 14.55
C LEU A 464 8.51 -26.29 14.07
N THR A 465 8.27 -25.87 12.83
CA THR A 465 6.91 -25.81 12.24
C THR A 465 6.92 -26.19 10.77
N LEU A 466 5.82 -26.76 10.28
CA LEU A 466 5.58 -26.88 8.84
C LEU A 466 5.22 -25.49 8.28
N PRO A 467 5.66 -25.13 7.06
CA PRO A 467 5.22 -23.93 6.36
C PRO A 467 3.84 -24.16 5.72
N LYS A 468 3.05 -23.09 5.60
CA LYS A 468 1.90 -23.09 4.70
C LYS A 468 2.38 -23.27 3.27
N GLY A 469 1.83 -24.26 2.57
CA GLY A 469 2.26 -24.57 1.21
C GLY A 469 3.66 -25.18 1.15
N GLN A 470 3.81 -26.36 1.74
CA GLN A 470 5.02 -27.18 1.67
C GLN A 470 5.52 -27.31 0.22
N LEU A 471 6.83 -27.48 0.04
CA LEU A 471 7.42 -27.53 -1.29
C LEU A 471 7.25 -28.92 -1.91
N PRO A 472 7.63 -30.03 -1.25
CA PRO A 472 7.23 -31.36 -1.68
C PRO A 472 5.72 -31.55 -1.48
N PRO A 473 5.01 -32.18 -2.43
CA PRO A 473 3.63 -32.63 -2.21
C PRO A 473 3.61 -33.78 -1.19
N THR A 474 2.53 -33.85 -0.41
CA THR A 474 2.31 -34.89 0.63
C THR A 474 1.33 -35.98 0.19
N ASP A 475 0.80 -35.87 -1.04
CA ASP A 475 -0.12 -36.83 -1.65
C ASP A 475 0.62 -38.02 -2.31
N ALA A 476 -0.16 -38.88 -2.98
CA ALA A 476 0.27 -40.15 -3.56
C ALA A 476 1.37 -40.04 -4.65
N SER A 477 1.76 -38.83 -5.07
CA SER A 477 2.91 -38.60 -5.97
C SER A 477 4.27 -38.57 -5.26
N ALA A 478 4.26 -38.54 -3.92
CA ALA A 478 5.36 -38.51 -2.95
C ALA A 478 6.77 -38.31 -3.54
N VAL A 479 7.05 -37.07 -3.97
CA VAL A 479 8.40 -36.64 -4.34
C VAL A 479 9.35 -36.74 -3.13
N SER A 480 8.82 -36.57 -1.92
CA SER A 480 9.54 -36.75 -0.66
C SER A 480 9.08 -38.04 0.04
N PRO A 481 10.01 -38.91 0.47
CA PRO A 481 9.68 -40.10 1.26
C PRO A 481 9.48 -39.78 2.76
N ILE A 482 9.57 -38.51 3.16
CA ILE A 482 9.42 -38.10 4.55
C ILE A 482 7.93 -38.02 4.91
N PRO A 483 7.48 -38.68 5.99
CA PRO A 483 6.10 -38.56 6.48
C PRO A 483 5.71 -37.10 6.73
N GLY A 484 4.59 -36.66 6.18
CA GLY A 484 4.13 -35.27 6.27
C GLY A 484 4.87 -34.29 5.34
N GLY A 485 5.66 -34.76 4.38
CA GLY A 485 6.29 -33.96 3.33
C GLY A 485 7.72 -33.53 3.64
N GLY A 486 7.99 -33.19 4.89
CA GLY A 486 9.33 -32.89 5.41
C GLY A 486 9.87 -31.48 5.09
N HIS A 487 9.09 -30.58 4.50
CA HIS A 487 9.48 -29.16 4.44
C HIS A 487 9.17 -28.50 5.78
N LEU A 488 10.17 -27.99 6.49
CA LEU A 488 9.98 -27.33 7.79
C LEU A 488 10.70 -25.98 7.86
N LEU A 489 10.36 -25.23 8.91
CA LEU A 489 11.01 -23.99 9.32
C LEU A 489 11.50 -24.15 10.77
N ILE A 490 12.77 -23.84 11.00
CA ILE A 490 13.35 -23.65 12.34
C ILE A 490 13.33 -22.15 12.62
N ILE A 491 12.66 -21.73 13.69
CA ILE A 491 12.39 -20.32 13.97
C ILE A 491 12.73 -20.02 15.42
N PRO A 492 13.53 -18.97 15.73
CA PRO A 492 13.70 -18.49 17.09
C PRO A 492 12.35 -18.11 17.73
N ILE A 493 12.22 -18.28 19.03
CA ILE A 493 11.01 -17.87 19.77
C ILE A 493 10.99 -16.35 19.90
N SER A 494 12.15 -15.76 20.23
CA SER A 494 12.36 -14.32 20.31
C SER A 494 12.36 -13.67 18.93
N HIS A 495 11.65 -12.55 18.78
CA HIS A 495 11.54 -11.85 17.51
C HIS A 495 12.88 -11.20 17.12
N TYR A 496 13.51 -11.76 16.08
CA TYR A 496 14.66 -11.18 15.41
C TYR A 496 14.39 -11.14 13.91
N PRO A 497 14.53 -10.00 13.21
CA PRO A 497 14.31 -9.93 11.75
C PRO A 497 15.24 -10.84 10.93
N THR A 498 16.44 -11.11 11.45
CA THR A 498 17.46 -11.98 10.85
C THR A 498 18.36 -12.57 11.93
N LEU A 499 18.98 -13.73 11.68
CA LEU A 499 19.97 -14.30 12.61
C LEU A 499 21.16 -13.36 12.87
N LEU A 500 21.45 -12.43 11.95
CA LEU A 500 22.47 -11.38 12.14
C LEU A 500 22.08 -10.32 13.18
N SER A 501 20.79 -10.16 13.47
CA SER A 501 20.29 -9.15 14.43
C SER A 501 20.27 -9.67 15.87
N VAL A 502 20.58 -10.96 16.07
CA VAL A 502 20.60 -11.58 17.39
C VAL A 502 21.81 -11.07 18.17
N PRO A 503 21.64 -10.55 19.39
CA PRO A 503 22.76 -10.13 20.25
C PRO A 503 23.73 -11.29 20.50
N ALA A 504 25.04 -11.00 20.55
CA ALA A 504 26.07 -12.04 20.68
C ALA A 504 25.90 -12.93 21.93
N GLU A 505 25.39 -12.37 23.03
CA GLU A 505 25.13 -13.07 24.29
C GLU A 505 24.03 -14.13 24.17
N LEU A 506 22.99 -13.87 23.37
CA LEU A 506 21.86 -14.77 23.15
C LEU A 506 22.05 -15.64 21.90
N GLY A 507 22.86 -15.16 20.95
CA GLY A 507 23.10 -15.81 19.67
C GLY A 507 23.72 -17.20 19.79
N ALA A 508 24.61 -17.42 20.77
CA ALA A 508 25.24 -18.73 20.96
C ALA A 508 24.21 -19.82 21.29
N ALA A 509 23.25 -19.54 22.18
CA ALA A 509 22.21 -20.49 22.57
C ALA A 509 21.24 -20.78 21.40
N ILE A 510 20.76 -19.73 20.72
CA ILE A 510 19.88 -19.85 19.55
C ILE A 510 20.57 -20.64 18.42
N ILE A 511 21.81 -20.30 18.07
CA ILE A 511 22.56 -20.99 17.01
C ILE A 511 22.83 -22.44 17.39
N SER A 512 23.19 -22.71 18.64
CA SER A 512 23.41 -24.07 19.14
C SER A 512 22.14 -24.93 19.02
N GLU A 513 20.98 -24.38 19.36
CA GLU A 513 19.72 -25.12 19.24
C GLU A 513 19.28 -25.30 17.77
N ILE A 514 19.50 -24.30 16.90
CA ILE A 514 19.30 -24.44 15.45
C ILE A 514 20.13 -25.61 14.92
N GLU A 515 21.42 -25.69 15.25
CA GLU A 515 22.29 -26.78 14.79
C GLU A 515 21.88 -28.13 15.40
N THR A 516 21.33 -28.15 16.61
CA THR A 516 20.77 -29.35 17.24
C THR A 516 19.55 -29.86 16.45
N TYR A 517 18.60 -28.98 16.10
CA TYR A 517 17.47 -29.33 15.22
C TYR A 517 17.94 -29.76 13.83
N LYS A 518 18.93 -29.09 13.22
CA LYS A 518 19.49 -29.51 11.93
C LYS A 518 20.08 -30.93 11.99
N SER A 519 20.80 -31.25 13.06
CA SER A 519 21.37 -32.58 13.27
C SER A 519 20.27 -33.65 13.40
N ALA A 520 19.26 -33.39 14.23
CA ALA A 520 18.09 -34.27 14.40
C ALA A 520 17.35 -34.51 13.08
N LEU A 521 17.11 -33.45 12.30
CA LEU A 521 16.45 -33.53 11.00
C LEU A 521 17.29 -34.28 9.96
N ARG A 522 18.62 -34.09 9.94
CA ARG A 522 19.52 -34.88 9.08
C ARG A 522 19.44 -36.36 9.42
N ALA A 523 19.45 -36.71 10.71
CA ALA A 523 19.33 -38.10 11.16
C ALA A 523 17.99 -38.72 10.75
N MET A 524 16.89 -38.00 10.98
CA MET A 524 15.54 -38.45 10.59
C MET A 524 15.41 -38.60 9.08
N PHE A 525 15.90 -37.65 8.27
CA PHE A 525 15.80 -37.74 6.81
C PHE A 525 16.67 -38.87 6.26
N ALA A 526 17.86 -39.08 6.83
CA ALA A 526 18.71 -40.20 6.46
C ALA A 526 18.05 -41.56 6.77
N ALA A 527 17.34 -41.67 7.89
CA ALA A 527 16.58 -42.88 8.25
C ALA A 527 15.43 -43.19 7.28
N HIS A 528 14.93 -42.18 6.56
CA HIS A 528 13.86 -42.31 5.57
C HIS A 528 14.44 -42.30 4.15
N ASN A 529 14.81 -43.49 3.66
CA ASN A 529 15.32 -43.72 2.31
C ASN A 529 16.60 -42.93 1.97
N ASN A 530 17.46 -42.68 2.96
CA ASN A 530 18.71 -41.94 2.79
C ASN A 530 18.47 -40.54 2.17
N THR A 531 17.36 -39.90 2.53
CA THR A 531 16.96 -38.58 2.05
C THR A 531 17.92 -37.53 2.57
N GLY A 532 18.34 -36.61 1.70
CA GLY A 532 19.16 -35.47 2.07
C GLY A 532 18.31 -34.35 2.66
N ALA A 533 18.84 -33.64 3.65
CA ALA A 533 18.26 -32.40 4.15
C ALA A 533 19.06 -31.22 3.59
N VAL A 534 18.40 -30.29 2.89
CA VAL A 534 18.98 -29.02 2.47
C VAL A 534 18.43 -27.93 3.34
N PHE A 535 19.31 -27.16 3.98
CA PHE A 535 18.93 -26.04 4.83
C PHE A 535 19.32 -24.73 4.15
N PHE A 536 18.46 -23.72 4.19
CA PHE A 536 18.84 -22.40 3.68
C PHE A 536 18.20 -21.26 4.46
N GLU A 537 18.91 -20.14 4.47
CA GLU A 537 18.52 -18.92 5.16
C GLU A 537 18.98 -17.68 4.40
N VAL A 538 18.26 -16.58 4.61
CA VAL A 538 18.63 -15.28 4.06
C VAL A 538 18.73 -14.29 5.21
N ALA A 539 19.89 -13.69 5.37
CA ALA A 539 20.14 -12.72 6.41
C ALA A 539 20.28 -11.32 5.81
N ARG A 540 19.31 -10.44 6.09
CA ARG A 540 19.31 -9.06 5.59
C ARG A 540 18.96 -8.06 6.70
N LEU A 541 19.91 -7.19 7.04
CA LEU A 541 19.79 -6.15 8.07
C LEU A 541 18.97 -4.93 7.61
N SER A 542 18.75 -4.74 6.31
CA SER A 542 18.15 -3.51 5.73
C SER A 542 16.81 -3.70 5.03
N GLY A 543 16.03 -4.72 5.41
CA GLY A 543 14.70 -4.98 4.84
C GLY A 543 13.57 -4.72 5.84
N LYS A 544 12.32 -4.65 5.34
CA LYS A 544 11.13 -5.03 6.13
C LYS A 544 11.24 -6.51 6.47
N GLY A 545 12.13 -6.84 7.39
CA GLY A 545 12.43 -8.21 7.79
C GLY A 545 11.21 -8.79 8.51
N GLY A 546 10.87 -10.04 8.18
CA GLY A 546 9.87 -10.82 8.90
C GLY A 546 10.46 -11.33 10.22
N HIS A 547 10.56 -12.65 10.34
CA HIS A 547 11.26 -13.31 11.45
C HIS A 547 12.40 -14.13 10.83
N ALA A 548 13.54 -14.15 11.50
CA ALA A 548 14.61 -15.10 11.22
C ALA A 548 14.06 -16.53 11.17
N HIS A 549 14.37 -17.25 10.09
CA HIS A 549 14.02 -18.65 9.97
C HIS A 549 15.08 -19.38 9.13
N VAL A 550 15.24 -20.66 9.41
CA VAL A 550 15.98 -21.58 8.54
C VAL A 550 14.96 -22.52 7.91
N GLN A 551 14.91 -22.56 6.58
CA GLN A 551 14.06 -23.52 5.88
C GLN A 551 14.81 -24.82 5.69
N VAL A 552 14.12 -25.94 5.82
CA VAL A 552 14.65 -27.28 5.52
C VAL A 552 13.77 -27.95 4.48
N VAL A 553 14.37 -28.46 3.41
CA VAL A 553 13.65 -29.16 2.34
C VAL A 553 14.30 -30.54 2.13
N PRO A 554 13.50 -31.62 2.06
CA PRO A 554 14.01 -32.94 1.78
C PRO A 554 14.32 -33.10 0.29
N VAL A 555 15.45 -33.72 0.00
CA VAL A 555 15.90 -34.06 -1.35
C VAL A 555 16.13 -35.56 -1.42
N PRO A 556 15.42 -36.30 -2.30
CA PRO A 556 15.59 -37.74 -2.45
C PRO A 556 17.04 -38.14 -2.71
N ALA A 557 17.44 -39.33 -2.26
CA ALA A 557 18.82 -39.83 -2.37
C ALA A 557 19.43 -39.63 -3.78
N ARG A 558 18.64 -39.88 -4.84
CA ARG A 558 19.06 -39.76 -6.25
C ARG A 558 19.46 -38.33 -6.69
N LEU A 559 19.06 -37.30 -5.94
CA LEU A 559 19.30 -35.89 -6.26
C LEU A 559 20.29 -35.22 -5.30
N ARG A 560 20.77 -35.92 -4.25
CA ARG A 560 21.64 -35.34 -3.22
C ARG A 560 22.90 -34.70 -3.78
N ASP A 561 23.56 -35.41 -4.71
CA ASP A 561 24.82 -34.95 -5.32
C ASP A 561 24.62 -33.83 -6.35
N GLN A 562 23.37 -33.62 -6.79
CA GLN A 562 23.02 -32.58 -7.77
C GLN A 562 22.68 -31.24 -7.11
N VAL A 563 22.52 -31.20 -5.78
CA VAL A 563 22.11 -29.98 -5.06
C VAL A 563 23.11 -28.84 -5.30
N GLU A 564 24.40 -29.10 -5.12
CA GLU A 564 25.44 -28.07 -5.33
C GLU A 564 25.42 -27.53 -6.76
N GLY A 565 25.35 -28.43 -7.76
CA GLY A 565 25.27 -28.05 -9.17
C GLY A 565 24.05 -27.18 -9.46
N ALA A 566 22.87 -27.56 -8.95
CA ALA A 566 21.63 -26.79 -9.12
C ALA A 566 21.72 -25.37 -8.54
N PHE A 567 22.33 -25.21 -7.35
CA PHE A 567 22.57 -23.89 -6.76
C PHE A 567 23.59 -23.08 -7.55
N ARG A 568 24.67 -23.68 -8.05
CA ARG A 568 25.66 -22.99 -8.90
C ARG A 568 25.04 -22.53 -10.22
N GLU A 569 24.29 -23.38 -10.90
CA GLU A 569 23.62 -23.07 -12.17
C GLU A 569 22.52 -22.01 -12.01
N SER A 570 21.69 -22.13 -10.97
CA SER A 570 20.65 -21.13 -10.67
C SER A 570 21.26 -19.81 -10.22
N GLY A 571 22.33 -19.88 -9.42
CA GLY A 571 23.08 -18.70 -8.98
C GLY A 571 23.72 -17.95 -10.15
N ALA A 572 24.35 -18.67 -11.08
CA ALA A 572 24.93 -18.06 -12.28
C ALA A 572 23.90 -17.30 -13.13
N ARG A 573 22.66 -17.80 -13.23
CA ARG A 573 21.55 -17.12 -13.93
C ARG A 573 21.08 -15.84 -13.23
N GLU A 574 21.15 -15.79 -11.90
CA GLU A 574 20.74 -14.64 -11.09
C GLU A 574 21.89 -13.70 -10.72
N GLY A 575 23.13 -13.99 -11.15
CA GLY A 575 24.31 -13.18 -10.84
C GLY A 575 24.83 -13.33 -9.41
N ILE A 576 24.67 -14.53 -8.82
CA ILE A 576 25.13 -14.88 -7.47
C ILE A 576 26.57 -15.38 -7.52
N ASP A 577 27.45 -14.69 -6.77
CA ASP A 577 28.86 -15.05 -6.61
C ASP A 577 29.05 -15.88 -5.32
N TRP A 578 29.55 -17.10 -5.44
CA TRP A 578 29.76 -17.99 -4.28
C TRP A 578 31.12 -17.76 -3.62
N GLU A 579 31.12 -17.64 -2.29
CA GLU A 579 32.36 -17.48 -1.52
C GLU A 579 33.20 -18.76 -1.55
N PRO A 580 34.52 -18.66 -1.74
CA PRO A 580 35.42 -19.81 -1.77
C PRO A 580 35.57 -20.46 -0.39
N GLU A 581 35.47 -19.67 0.68
CA GLU A 581 35.58 -20.11 2.08
C GLU A 581 34.35 -19.65 2.89
N PRO A 582 33.24 -20.41 2.84
CA PRO A 582 31.97 -20.01 3.43
C PRO A 582 32.00 -19.94 4.97
N GLU A 583 32.88 -20.71 5.63
CA GLU A 583 33.00 -20.69 7.09
C GLU A 583 33.76 -19.45 7.57
N THR A 584 34.89 -19.14 6.94
CA THR A 584 35.66 -17.91 7.17
C THR A 584 34.81 -16.65 6.87
N ALA A 585 34.01 -16.69 5.81
CA ALA A 585 33.09 -15.61 5.45
C ALA A 585 31.99 -15.38 6.50
N LEU A 586 31.54 -16.42 7.21
CA LEU A 586 30.54 -16.31 8.28
C LEU A 586 31.12 -15.59 9.52
N ASP A 587 32.35 -15.93 9.89
CA ASP A 587 33.02 -15.34 11.06
C ASP A 587 33.46 -13.89 10.83
N MET A 588 33.94 -13.59 9.61
CA MET A 588 34.30 -12.23 9.20
C MET A 588 33.08 -11.36 8.83
N GLY A 589 31.99 -12.01 8.40
CA GLY A 589 30.77 -11.41 7.84
C GLY A 589 29.67 -11.09 8.84
N ARG A 590 29.96 -11.05 10.16
CA ARG A 590 28.98 -10.72 11.21
C ARG A 590 28.23 -9.38 11.04
N HIS A 591 28.62 -8.56 10.06
CA HIS A 591 28.00 -7.28 9.73
C HIS A 591 27.56 -7.14 8.26
N GLN A 592 27.58 -8.22 7.48
CA GLN A 592 27.17 -8.20 6.06
C GLN A 592 26.00 -9.14 5.79
N ASN A 593 25.08 -8.70 4.93
CA ASN A 593 23.94 -9.47 4.50
C ASN A 593 24.41 -10.71 3.71
N TYR A 594 23.77 -11.86 3.88
CA TYR A 594 24.16 -13.10 3.18
C TYR A 594 22.98 -13.99 2.80
N PHE A 595 23.21 -14.87 1.82
CA PHE A 595 22.44 -16.07 1.56
C PHE A 595 23.31 -17.28 1.89
N ARG A 596 22.79 -18.23 2.68
CA ARG A 596 23.51 -19.46 3.06
C ARG A 596 22.66 -20.67 2.74
N VAL A 597 23.32 -21.72 2.25
CA VAL A 597 22.75 -23.07 2.11
C VAL A 597 23.69 -24.12 2.70
N ASP A 598 23.15 -25.00 3.53
CA ASP A 598 23.83 -26.21 4.00
C ASP A 598 23.40 -27.38 3.11
N LEU A 599 24.38 -28.04 2.50
CA LEU A 599 24.20 -29.15 1.57
C LEU A 599 23.95 -30.47 2.33
N PRO A 600 23.40 -31.50 1.65
CA PRO A 600 23.10 -32.80 2.26
C PRO A 600 24.31 -33.59 2.76
N ASP A 601 25.53 -33.20 2.36
CA ASP A 601 26.80 -33.79 2.76
C ASP A 601 27.49 -33.02 3.91
N GLY A 602 26.84 -31.95 4.40
CA GLY A 602 27.35 -31.10 5.48
C GLY A 602 28.21 -29.93 5.02
N ARG A 603 28.60 -29.86 3.73
CA ARG A 603 29.26 -28.68 3.17
C ARG A 603 28.29 -27.50 3.13
N LYS A 604 28.84 -26.29 3.09
CA LYS A 604 28.07 -25.05 3.08
C LYS A 604 28.40 -24.26 1.82
N MET A 605 27.44 -23.50 1.31
CA MET A 605 27.70 -22.47 0.30
C MET A 605 27.16 -21.15 0.81
N MET A 606 27.91 -20.08 0.58
CA MET A 606 27.57 -18.74 1.03
C MET A 606 27.72 -17.75 -0.10
N HIS A 607 26.79 -16.81 -0.15
CA HIS A 607 26.86 -15.64 -1.02
C HIS A 607 26.69 -14.39 -0.17
N LEU A 608 27.66 -13.47 -0.23
CA LEU A 608 27.56 -12.16 0.41
C LEU A 608 26.72 -11.22 -0.46
N LEU A 609 25.62 -10.72 0.11
CA LEU A 609 24.69 -9.84 -0.57
C LEU A 609 25.28 -8.43 -0.67
N LYS A 610 25.61 -8.00 -1.88
CA LYS A 610 26.17 -6.66 -2.16
C LYS A 610 25.16 -5.57 -1.78
N GLN A 611 25.63 -4.51 -1.13
CA GLN A 611 24.78 -3.38 -0.75
C GLN A 611 24.14 -2.74 -1.98
N GLY A 612 22.81 -2.51 -1.91
CA GLY A 612 22.06 -1.87 -2.99
C GLY A 612 21.62 -2.80 -4.13
N GLN A 613 22.03 -4.07 -4.15
CA GLN A 613 21.53 -5.04 -5.13
C GLN A 613 20.26 -5.74 -4.62
N PRO A 614 19.21 -5.88 -5.46
CA PRO A 614 18.05 -6.69 -5.13
C PRO A 614 18.44 -8.18 -5.10
N PHE A 615 17.89 -8.92 -4.14
CA PHE A 615 18.08 -10.37 -4.03
C PHE A 615 16.73 -11.05 -3.94
N ASN A 616 16.57 -12.15 -4.67
CA ASN A 616 15.37 -12.95 -4.66
C ASN A 616 15.27 -13.79 -3.37
N LEU A 617 14.38 -13.40 -2.45
CA LEU A 617 14.17 -14.16 -1.19
C LEU A 617 13.60 -15.57 -1.42
N GLN A 618 13.08 -15.88 -2.61
CA GLN A 618 12.62 -17.22 -3.01
C GLN A 618 13.70 -18.05 -3.69
N PHE A 619 14.92 -17.54 -3.85
CA PHE A 619 16.00 -18.24 -4.57
C PHE A 619 16.21 -19.69 -4.10
N GLY A 620 16.27 -19.92 -2.79
CA GLY A 620 16.42 -21.26 -2.22
C GLY A 620 15.26 -22.20 -2.58
N ARG A 621 14.02 -21.74 -2.39
CA ARG A 621 12.81 -22.50 -2.75
C ARG A 621 12.73 -22.76 -4.26
N ALA A 622 12.97 -21.74 -5.09
CA ALA A 622 12.89 -21.81 -6.54
C ALA A 622 13.93 -22.79 -7.12
N THR A 623 15.16 -22.76 -6.60
CA THR A 623 16.22 -23.70 -6.99
C THR A 623 15.84 -25.14 -6.67
N LEU A 624 15.32 -25.39 -5.47
CA LEU A 624 14.90 -26.73 -5.05
C LEU A 624 13.63 -27.20 -5.77
N ALA A 625 12.69 -26.29 -6.09
CA ALA A 625 11.52 -26.60 -6.90
C ALA A 625 11.91 -27.09 -8.31
N GLN A 626 12.92 -26.46 -8.92
CA GLN A 626 13.47 -26.89 -10.20
C GLN A 626 14.17 -28.25 -10.07
N LEU A 627 15.03 -28.43 -9.06
CA LEU A 627 15.74 -29.69 -8.82
C LEU A 627 14.77 -30.87 -8.60
N LEU A 628 13.71 -30.65 -7.83
CA LEU A 628 12.67 -31.65 -7.56
C LEU A 628 11.69 -31.86 -8.72
N SER A 629 11.89 -31.18 -9.87
CA SER A 629 11.02 -31.25 -11.05
C SER A 629 9.56 -30.82 -10.79
N ILE A 630 9.37 -29.86 -9.88
CA ILE A 630 8.07 -29.28 -9.50
C ILE A 630 8.08 -27.74 -9.58
N PRO A 631 8.47 -27.14 -10.73
CA PRO A 631 8.68 -25.69 -10.85
C PRO A 631 7.42 -24.86 -10.57
N HIS A 632 6.23 -25.42 -10.80
CA HIS A 632 4.94 -24.77 -10.52
C HIS A 632 4.71 -24.52 -9.01
N ARG A 633 5.44 -25.23 -8.13
CA ARG A 633 5.37 -25.05 -6.67
C ARG A 633 6.37 -24.02 -6.13
N THR A 634 7.03 -23.26 -7.02
CA THR A 634 7.89 -22.14 -6.62
C THR A 634 7.09 -21.11 -5.82
N ASP A 635 5.88 -20.76 -6.26
CA ASP A 635 4.95 -19.96 -5.44
C ASP A 635 4.27 -20.86 -4.40
N TRP A 636 4.58 -20.66 -3.12
CA TRP A 636 3.95 -21.39 -2.02
C TRP A 636 2.44 -21.12 -1.91
N LYS A 637 1.92 -20.02 -2.45
CA LYS A 637 0.47 -19.76 -2.45
C LYS A 637 -0.28 -20.68 -3.38
N ALA A 638 0.34 -21.07 -4.48
CA ALA A 638 -0.19 -22.11 -5.37
C ALA A 638 -0.13 -23.50 -4.72
N CYS A 639 0.49 -23.62 -3.54
CA CYS A 639 0.66 -24.86 -2.80
C CYS A 639 -0.27 -24.97 -1.58
N SER A 640 -1.26 -24.08 -1.41
CA SER A 640 -2.15 -24.06 -0.25
C SER A 640 -2.87 -25.39 -0.05
N GLN A 641 -2.89 -25.87 1.20
CA GLN A 641 -3.61 -27.07 1.63
C GLN A 641 -4.74 -26.68 2.59
N THR A 642 -5.70 -27.57 2.78
CA THR A 642 -6.76 -27.41 3.79
C THR A 642 -6.18 -27.58 5.21
N ASP A 643 -6.83 -26.99 6.21
CA ASP A 643 -6.42 -27.13 7.62
C ASP A 643 -6.38 -28.61 8.05
N GLU A 644 -7.27 -29.45 7.51
CA GLU A 644 -7.32 -30.89 7.76
C GLU A 644 -6.12 -31.63 7.17
N GLU A 645 -5.72 -31.30 5.94
CA GLU A 645 -4.49 -31.82 5.31
C GLU A 645 -3.25 -31.42 6.10
N GLU A 646 -3.13 -30.14 6.45
CA GLU A 646 -2.03 -29.63 7.25
C GLU A 646 -1.93 -30.35 8.60
N LYS A 647 -3.06 -30.55 9.30
CA LYS A 647 -3.08 -31.30 10.57
C LYS A 647 -2.64 -32.76 10.41
N ARG A 648 -3.04 -33.42 9.32
CA ARG A 648 -2.58 -34.79 9.02
C ARG A 648 -1.08 -34.83 8.76
N ASP A 649 -0.58 -33.90 7.97
CA ASP A 649 0.85 -33.80 7.65
C ASP A 649 1.68 -33.55 8.91
N VAL A 650 1.23 -32.63 9.78
CA VAL A 650 1.88 -32.35 11.07
C VAL A 650 1.84 -33.57 11.98
N HIS A 651 0.71 -34.28 12.07
CA HIS A 651 0.61 -35.48 12.90
C HIS A 651 1.54 -36.59 12.39
N ALA A 652 1.57 -36.82 11.08
CA ALA A 652 2.46 -37.80 10.45
C ALA A 652 3.93 -37.45 10.70
N PHE A 653 4.31 -36.18 10.53
CA PHE A 653 5.66 -35.72 10.79
C PHE A 653 6.04 -35.84 12.28
N LYS A 654 5.18 -35.37 13.20
CA LYS A 654 5.40 -35.49 14.65
C LYS A 654 5.65 -36.94 15.07
N SER A 655 4.83 -37.86 14.56
CA SER A 655 4.96 -39.29 14.87
C SER A 655 6.31 -39.85 14.41
N ALA A 656 6.78 -39.45 13.23
CA ALA A 656 8.07 -39.89 12.69
C ALA A 656 9.28 -39.17 13.30
N PHE A 657 9.09 -37.93 13.76
CA PHE A 657 10.15 -37.11 14.36
C PHE A 657 10.32 -37.35 15.87
N ALA A 658 9.34 -37.93 16.56
CA ALA A 658 9.34 -38.11 18.02
C ALA A 658 10.62 -38.75 18.59
N SER A 659 11.21 -39.74 17.91
CA SER A 659 12.46 -40.40 18.36
C SER A 659 13.73 -39.60 18.08
N PHE A 660 13.63 -38.50 17.33
CA PHE A 660 14.72 -37.63 16.93
C PHE A 660 14.60 -36.23 17.53
N ASP A 661 13.45 -35.89 18.12
CA ASP A 661 13.14 -34.56 18.63
C ASP A 661 14.08 -34.20 19.81
N PRO A 662 14.91 -33.14 19.68
CA PRO A 662 15.83 -32.76 20.74
C PRO A 662 15.16 -32.01 21.92
N SER A 663 13.90 -31.62 21.78
CA SER A 663 13.13 -30.92 22.84
C SER A 663 12.38 -31.85 23.80
N GLY A 664 12.27 -33.12 23.43
CA GLY A 664 11.45 -34.15 24.10
C GLY A 664 12.17 -34.93 25.19
#